data_AF-A0A0F9R779-F1
#
_entry.id   AF-A0A0F9R779-F1
#
_cell.length_a   1.000
_cell.length_b   1.000
_cell.length_c   1.000
_cell.angle_alpha   90.00
_cell.angle_beta   90.00
_cell.angle_gamma   90.00
#
_symmetry.space_group_name_H-M   'P 1'
#
loop_
_entity.id
_entity.type
_entity.pdbx_description
1 polymer ?
#
loop_
_entity_poly.entity_id
_entity_poly.type
_entity_poly.pdbx_seq_one_letter_code
_entity_poly.pdbx_strand_id
1 'polypeptide(L)'
;MKRVLWLAFLLAFLFLALLLVILPAQAQTKQLIPVPRIQFLDTSGNPLANGHVHTYISLTTTNQATYTDSGGGTPNANPVLLDAGGFAGIWLTSDESYTIEVHNSSNVLQWSVDNVTTILTLTNTWATAQTFTGTITAGRINEIRYVDGTEYTTIQGALDGLPAGGGLVIVPPGTFTITSTITMPSNSTLMGTGAASIIKASASFGNNSLLENDTPNPATDGARNTNITVRNLKFDSSASNGDTSRPSMLFKAVVDLVIDGVWSADSVGDGILISASSTVTVKPLRNSIRNNTITNAGRNGIAVTEGERVIISDNQITGSALHGIDLEPNNASSVIREVTIEGNVINGSGSSSGNSGIAITGGVGTTEEVTANGNTIRSTAEGIVFSAVSGVSISTNVISSVSQNGIVNTTSNASTDVTISNNSITSPTLRGIQTGTNDLRISIIGNVIDTPGSTGITVGGDRCTIQGNTILSSTLQGILVSGGQSNSIVGNVIRSSTKSGIELILATTEPSFNTIVGNVSIDSSGDHGIEENSGASPVSNYIVGNILTGNSGGALLRQNGANSVYGPNIGDTAASFHPVAQARMNSLEGDLSNLPRWIFKQVDFGDMTAGATADTFTLWTLPANTMIHDVVGTVVTGWSGGSISAAVCSVGTNGGAANDLTLDDNFFAAATVYELHDATASGGKGALLFDSTDKFAPYMAVAAATIEIQCDLTGDNHVNATAGQARIYILVSQPLANTTTEAN
;
A
#
# COMPACT_ATOMS: atom_id res chain seq x y z
N MET A 1 10.24 101.72 26.86
CA MET A 1 9.86 101.20 25.53
C MET A 1 10.72 100.02 25.04
N LYS A 2 12.08 100.09 25.06
CA LYS A 2 12.92 99.00 24.52
C LYS A 2 12.80 97.62 25.19
N ARG A 3 12.51 97.56 26.50
CA ARG A 3 12.33 96.28 27.24
C ARG A 3 10.99 95.57 26.95
N VAL A 4 9.94 96.32 26.59
CA VAL A 4 8.62 95.76 26.24
C VAL A 4 8.63 95.18 24.82
N LEU A 5 9.36 95.83 23.90
CA LEU A 5 9.56 95.29 22.55
C LEU A 5 10.36 93.97 22.56
N TRP A 6 11.36 93.86 23.43
CA TRP A 6 12.15 92.63 23.57
C TRP A 6 11.34 91.47 24.15
N LEU A 7 10.46 91.73 25.12
CA LEU A 7 9.59 90.70 25.69
C LEU A 7 8.55 90.22 24.67
N ALA A 8 8.02 91.13 23.84
CA ALA A 8 7.08 90.78 22.77
C ALA A 8 7.75 89.97 21.65
N PHE A 9 9.00 90.29 21.30
CA PHE A 9 9.78 89.50 20.35
C PHE A 9 10.10 88.11 20.89
N LEU A 10 10.47 88.01 22.17
CA LEU A 10 10.76 86.72 22.81
C LEU A 10 9.49 85.85 22.92
N LEU A 11 8.34 86.43 23.27
CA LEU A 11 7.06 85.71 23.31
C LEU A 11 6.62 85.28 21.91
N ALA A 12 6.75 86.12 20.88
CA ALA A 12 6.42 85.76 19.50
C ALA A 12 7.32 84.63 18.98
N PHE A 13 8.61 84.64 19.34
CA PHE A 13 9.55 83.59 19.00
C PHE A 13 9.26 82.28 19.75
N LEU A 14 8.86 82.35 21.03
CA LEU A 14 8.44 81.20 21.81
C LEU A 14 7.11 80.61 21.29
N PHE A 15 6.18 81.47 20.83
CA PHE A 15 4.91 81.05 20.25
C PHE A 15 5.11 80.39 18.88
N LEU A 16 6.01 80.93 18.05
CA LEU A 16 6.40 80.32 16.77
C LEU A 16 7.13 78.99 16.97
N ALA A 17 8.00 78.90 17.99
CA ALA A 17 8.68 77.67 18.37
C ALA A 17 7.70 76.62 18.94
N LEU A 18 6.69 77.02 19.71
CA LEU A 18 5.63 76.10 20.16
C LEU A 18 4.78 75.60 18.99
N LEU A 19 4.46 76.46 18.00
CA LEU A 19 3.73 76.08 16.79
C LEU A 19 4.51 75.10 15.88
N LEU A 20 5.84 75.16 15.89
CA LEU A 20 6.72 74.22 15.17
C LEU A 20 6.88 72.85 15.86
N VAL A 21 6.52 72.72 17.14
CA VAL A 21 6.56 71.45 17.88
C VAL A 21 5.22 70.68 17.82
N ILE A 22 4.16 71.27 17.26
CA ILE A 22 2.82 70.65 17.10
C ILE A 22 2.59 70.20 15.64
N LEU A 23 3.63 70.00 14.84
CA LEU A 23 3.43 69.22 13.62
C LEU A 23 3.00 67.82 14.08
N PRO A 24 1.79 67.33 13.70
CA PRO A 24 1.52 65.92 13.90
C PRO A 24 2.64 65.20 13.17
N ALA A 25 3.47 64.47 13.90
CA ALA A 25 4.28 63.43 13.32
C ALA A 25 3.27 62.50 12.67
N GLN A 26 3.00 62.73 11.38
CA GLN A 26 2.26 61.82 10.53
C GLN A 26 3.14 60.58 10.54
N ALA A 27 2.80 59.62 11.41
CA ALA A 27 3.33 58.29 11.31
C ALA A 27 3.06 57.89 9.86
N GLN A 28 4.12 57.73 9.06
CA GLN A 28 3.96 57.21 7.72
C GLN A 28 3.36 55.81 7.88
N THR A 29 2.07 55.69 7.64
CA THR A 29 1.40 54.42 7.48
C THR A 29 2.09 53.74 6.31
N LYS A 30 2.88 52.70 6.61
CA LYS A 30 3.41 51.83 5.57
C LYS A 30 2.22 51.02 5.05
N GLN A 31 1.95 51.14 3.76
CA GLN A 31 0.91 50.36 3.11
C GLN A 31 1.56 49.17 2.41
N LEU A 32 0.90 48.01 2.50
CA LEU A 32 1.28 46.84 1.72
C LEU A 32 1.18 47.19 0.24
N ILE A 33 2.15 46.74 -0.56
CA ILE A 33 2.07 46.91 -2.01
C ILE A 33 0.80 46.19 -2.51
N PRO A 34 -0.10 46.85 -3.26
CA PRO A 34 -1.19 46.14 -3.92
C PRO A 34 -0.59 45.16 -4.92
N VAL A 35 -1.29 44.07 -5.24
CA VAL A 35 -0.84 43.14 -6.29
C VAL A 35 -0.64 43.94 -7.58
N PRO A 36 0.61 44.14 -8.05
CA PRO A 36 0.88 45.10 -9.12
C PRO A 36 0.50 44.56 -10.50
N ARG A 37 0.43 43.22 -10.64
CA ARG A 37 -0.03 42.49 -11.82
C ARG A 37 -0.77 41.23 -11.37
N ILE A 38 -1.90 40.93 -11.99
CA ILE A 38 -2.64 39.69 -11.72
C ILE A 38 -1.86 38.48 -12.27
N GLN A 39 -1.70 37.45 -11.42
CA GLN A 39 -1.08 36.18 -11.79
C GLN A 39 -2.14 35.08 -11.78
N PHE A 40 -2.16 34.26 -12.80
CA PHE A 40 -2.98 33.07 -12.89
C PHE A 40 -2.11 31.85 -12.58
N LEU A 41 -2.65 30.92 -11.80
CA LEU A 41 -1.99 29.69 -11.38
C LEU A 41 -2.74 28.48 -11.93
N ASP A 42 -2.03 27.37 -12.10
CA ASP A 42 -2.62 26.07 -12.38
C ASP A 42 -3.19 25.42 -11.11
N THR A 43 -3.83 24.25 -11.26
CA THR A 43 -4.42 23.48 -10.15
C THR A 43 -3.41 22.99 -9.11
N SER A 44 -2.11 23.01 -9.43
CA SER A 44 -1.02 22.64 -8.53
C SER A 44 -0.36 23.86 -7.87
N GLY A 45 -0.86 25.08 -8.14
CA GLY A 45 -0.35 26.33 -7.59
C GLY A 45 0.87 26.90 -8.33
N ASN A 46 1.27 26.33 -9.48
CA ASN A 46 2.35 26.88 -10.30
C ASN A 46 1.84 28.02 -11.19
N PRO A 47 2.70 28.95 -11.63
CA PRO A 47 2.36 29.93 -12.66
C PRO A 47 1.76 29.27 -13.91
N LEU A 48 0.61 29.76 -14.36
CA LEU A 48 -0.08 29.26 -15.56
C LEU A 48 0.60 29.80 -16.82
N ALA A 49 1.81 29.32 -17.09
CA ALA A 49 2.63 29.75 -18.19
C ALA A 49 1.93 29.50 -19.54
N ASN A 50 1.79 30.55 -20.35
CA ASN A 50 1.15 30.49 -21.67
C ASN A 50 -0.32 30.01 -21.66
N GLY A 51 -1.03 30.17 -20.54
CA GLY A 51 -2.48 29.95 -20.47
C GLY A 51 -3.28 30.99 -21.25
N HIS A 52 -4.58 30.74 -21.37
CA HIS A 52 -5.54 31.57 -22.11
C HIS A 52 -6.65 32.04 -21.17
N VAL A 53 -7.00 33.33 -21.23
CA VAL A 53 -8.12 33.90 -20.45
C VAL A 53 -9.18 34.39 -21.41
N HIS A 54 -10.34 33.73 -21.43
CA HIS A 54 -11.50 34.14 -22.19
C HIS A 54 -12.39 35.07 -21.36
N THR A 55 -12.95 36.08 -22.00
CA THR A 55 -13.83 37.06 -21.35
C THR A 55 -15.12 37.24 -22.13
N TYR A 56 -16.26 37.10 -21.46
CA TYR A 56 -17.59 37.20 -22.08
C TYR A 56 -18.49 38.17 -21.32
N ILE A 57 -19.55 38.64 -21.99
CA ILE A 57 -20.70 39.25 -21.32
C ILE A 57 -21.20 38.25 -20.30
N SER A 58 -21.31 38.69 -19.04
CA SER A 58 -21.65 37.81 -17.90
C SER A 58 -22.81 36.87 -18.23
N LEU A 59 -22.63 35.59 -17.91
CA LEU A 59 -23.57 34.49 -18.13
C LEU A 59 -23.89 34.21 -19.62
N THR A 60 -23.01 34.61 -20.54
CA THR A 60 -23.14 34.33 -21.97
C THR A 60 -21.81 33.84 -22.56
N THR A 61 -21.84 33.41 -23.82
CA THR A 61 -20.63 33.08 -24.60
C THR A 61 -20.24 34.20 -25.58
N THR A 62 -20.81 35.41 -25.42
CA THR A 62 -20.50 36.54 -26.29
C THR A 62 -19.25 37.24 -25.80
N ASN A 63 -18.17 37.25 -26.59
CA ASN A 63 -16.91 37.89 -26.22
C ASN A 63 -17.12 39.34 -25.76
N GLN A 64 -16.49 39.68 -24.63
CA GLN A 64 -16.47 41.03 -24.10
C GLN A 64 -15.04 41.55 -24.03
N ALA A 65 -14.86 42.81 -24.43
CA ALA A 65 -13.54 43.41 -24.54
C ALA A 65 -12.92 43.65 -23.16
N THR A 66 -11.63 43.37 -23.06
CA THR A 66 -10.76 43.85 -21.97
C THR A 66 -9.61 44.63 -22.57
N TYR A 67 -8.82 45.32 -21.76
CA TYR A 67 -7.78 46.23 -22.24
C TYR A 67 -6.42 45.99 -21.57
N THR A 68 -5.35 46.40 -22.24
CA THR A 68 -3.97 46.19 -21.77
C THR A 68 -3.60 47.08 -20.59
N ASP A 69 -4.23 48.25 -20.46
CA ASP A 69 -4.00 49.25 -19.43
C ASP A 69 -5.30 50.01 -19.06
N SER A 70 -5.20 50.84 -18.02
CA SER A 70 -6.31 51.68 -17.53
C SER A 70 -6.78 52.74 -18.52
N GLY A 71 -6.01 53.03 -19.57
CA GLY A 71 -6.36 54.01 -20.59
C GLY A 71 -7.44 53.51 -21.55
N GLY A 72 -7.68 52.18 -21.60
CA GLY A 72 -8.73 51.57 -22.42
C GLY A 72 -8.52 51.72 -23.94
N GLY A 73 -7.34 52.20 -24.38
CA GLY A 73 -7.08 52.50 -25.78
C GLY A 73 -6.72 51.29 -26.63
N THR A 74 -6.23 50.22 -26.01
CA THR A 74 -5.79 48.99 -26.69
C THR A 74 -6.56 47.80 -26.13
N PRO A 75 -7.55 47.26 -26.86
CA PRO A 75 -8.22 46.03 -26.48
C PRO A 75 -7.25 44.84 -26.49
N ASN A 76 -7.38 43.95 -25.51
CA ASN A 76 -6.73 42.64 -25.54
C ASN A 76 -7.36 41.76 -26.63
N ALA A 77 -6.57 40.82 -27.15
CA ALA A 77 -7.12 39.67 -27.87
C ALA A 77 -8.00 38.84 -26.93
N ASN A 78 -8.98 38.13 -27.49
CA ASN A 78 -9.83 37.21 -26.73
C ASN A 78 -9.76 35.82 -27.39
N PRO A 79 -9.11 34.82 -26.76
CA PRO A 79 -8.56 34.87 -25.40
C PRO A 79 -7.32 35.76 -25.23
N VAL A 80 -7.12 36.26 -24.00
CA VAL A 80 -5.89 36.93 -23.56
C VAL A 80 -4.83 35.87 -23.29
N LEU A 81 -3.68 35.96 -23.93
CA LEU A 81 -2.55 35.05 -23.72
C LEU A 81 -1.72 35.48 -22.51
N LEU A 82 -1.43 34.55 -21.60
CA LEU A 82 -0.59 34.77 -20.43
C LEU A 82 0.91 34.64 -20.77
N ASP A 83 1.75 35.39 -20.07
CA ASP A 83 3.21 35.24 -20.17
C ASP A 83 3.72 33.97 -19.44
N ALA A 84 5.04 33.73 -19.51
CA ALA A 84 5.66 32.56 -18.86
C ALA A 84 5.52 32.56 -17.33
N GLY A 85 5.24 33.71 -16.71
CA GLY A 85 4.94 33.82 -15.29
C GLY A 85 3.44 33.74 -14.98
N GLY A 86 2.58 33.46 -15.97
CA GLY A 86 1.13 33.43 -15.77
C GLY A 86 0.51 34.82 -15.61
N PHE A 87 1.16 35.89 -16.07
CA PHE A 87 0.64 37.26 -15.96
C PHE A 87 0.03 37.76 -17.27
N ALA A 88 -0.96 38.63 -17.17
CA ALA A 88 -1.44 39.47 -18.27
C ALA A 88 -1.97 40.82 -17.74
N GLY A 89 -1.98 41.85 -18.59
CA GLY A 89 -2.67 43.10 -18.31
C GLY A 89 -4.13 42.97 -18.73
N ILE A 90 -5.04 42.83 -17.76
CA ILE A 90 -6.47 42.66 -18.03
C ILE A 90 -7.22 43.76 -17.26
N TRP A 91 -7.65 44.78 -18.00
CA TRP A 91 -8.45 45.89 -17.50
C TRP A 91 -9.87 45.77 -18.02
N LEU A 92 -10.84 45.86 -17.12
CA LEU A 92 -12.26 45.75 -17.42
C LEU A 92 -12.86 47.13 -17.67
N THR A 93 -13.84 47.23 -18.57
CA THR A 93 -14.67 48.43 -18.69
C THR A 93 -15.48 48.61 -17.41
N SER A 94 -15.53 49.83 -16.89
CA SER A 94 -16.39 50.17 -15.76
C SER A 94 -17.87 49.93 -16.09
N ASP A 95 -18.66 49.55 -15.08
CA ASP A 95 -20.12 49.31 -15.16
C ASP A 95 -20.55 48.12 -16.03
N GLU A 96 -19.61 47.34 -16.56
CA GLU A 96 -19.93 46.07 -17.20
C GLU A 96 -19.61 44.87 -16.29
N SER A 97 -20.30 43.76 -16.53
CA SER A 97 -20.10 42.49 -15.80
C SER A 97 -19.58 41.42 -16.74
N TYR A 98 -18.60 40.65 -16.28
CA TYR A 98 -17.83 39.70 -17.09
C TYR A 98 -17.98 38.28 -16.58
N THR A 99 -18.05 37.31 -17.49
CA THR A 99 -17.66 35.92 -17.24
C THR A 99 -16.20 35.76 -17.67
N ILE A 100 -15.34 35.25 -16.78
CA ILE A 100 -13.93 34.99 -17.04
C ILE A 100 -13.69 33.48 -16.98
N GLU A 101 -13.22 32.90 -18.09
CA GLU A 101 -12.78 31.50 -18.15
C GLU A 101 -11.27 31.45 -18.33
N VAL A 102 -10.59 30.65 -17.51
CA VAL A 102 -9.14 30.46 -17.60
C VAL A 102 -8.85 29.06 -18.06
N HIS A 103 -8.05 28.93 -19.12
CA HIS A 103 -7.65 27.69 -19.74
C HIS A 103 -6.13 27.53 -19.70
N ASN A 104 -5.64 26.30 -19.67
CA ASN A 104 -4.21 26.04 -19.80
C ASN A 104 -3.71 26.24 -21.24
N SER A 105 -2.42 26.03 -21.47
CA SER A 105 -1.80 26.16 -22.81
C SER A 105 -2.39 25.22 -23.86
N SER A 106 -3.08 24.15 -23.44
CA SER A 106 -3.77 23.19 -24.30
C SER A 106 -5.27 23.49 -24.44
N ASN A 107 -5.73 24.68 -24.04
CA ASN A 107 -7.14 25.11 -24.04
C ASN A 107 -8.09 24.28 -23.17
N VAL A 108 -7.58 23.56 -22.17
CA VAL A 108 -8.42 22.87 -21.17
C VAL A 108 -8.83 23.86 -20.09
N LEU A 109 -10.14 24.01 -19.86
CA LEU A 109 -10.70 24.86 -18.81
C LEU A 109 -10.12 24.49 -17.44
N GLN A 110 -9.60 25.47 -16.73
CA GLN A 110 -9.14 25.37 -15.35
C GLN A 110 -10.25 25.81 -14.40
N TRP A 111 -10.85 26.97 -14.65
CA TRP A 111 -11.98 27.50 -13.89
C TRP A 111 -12.74 28.60 -14.67
N SER A 112 -13.97 28.86 -14.25
CA SER A 112 -14.83 29.94 -14.74
C SER A 112 -15.45 30.72 -13.58
N VAL A 113 -15.57 32.04 -13.73
CA VAL A 113 -16.24 32.92 -12.75
C VAL A 113 -17.15 33.90 -13.48
N ASP A 114 -18.41 33.97 -13.05
CA ASP A 114 -19.40 34.92 -13.56
C ASP A 114 -19.46 36.20 -12.72
N ASN A 115 -20.10 37.24 -13.28
CA ASN A 115 -20.40 38.51 -12.59
C ASN A 115 -19.18 39.24 -12.02
N VAL A 116 -18.03 39.14 -12.68
CA VAL A 116 -16.83 39.91 -12.32
C VAL A 116 -17.06 41.38 -12.69
N THR A 117 -16.87 42.28 -11.73
CA THR A 117 -17.11 43.74 -11.87
C THR A 117 -15.97 44.54 -11.25
N THR A 118 -15.83 45.82 -11.62
CA THR A 118 -14.82 46.73 -11.05
C THR A 118 -15.26 47.30 -9.69
N ILE A 119 -14.36 47.37 -8.70
CA ILE A 119 -14.65 47.79 -7.30
C ILE A 119 -14.92 49.32 -7.15
N LEU A 120 -14.59 50.14 -8.14
CA LEU A 120 -14.78 51.59 -8.10
C LEU A 120 -15.40 52.11 -9.42
N THR A 121 -16.66 52.55 -9.35
CA THR A 121 -17.43 53.11 -10.49
C THR A 121 -17.44 54.64 -10.54
N LEU A 122 -16.53 55.31 -9.82
CA LEU A 122 -16.55 56.77 -9.75
C LEU A 122 -15.60 57.39 -10.78
N THR A 123 -16.18 57.87 -11.88
CA THR A 123 -15.56 58.84 -12.80
C THR A 123 -15.41 60.19 -12.10
N ASN A 124 -14.62 60.26 -11.03
CA ASN A 124 -14.38 61.51 -10.32
C ASN A 124 -13.15 62.22 -10.91
N THR A 125 -13.38 63.23 -11.74
CA THR A 125 -12.41 64.29 -11.98
C THR A 125 -12.25 65.11 -10.69
N TRP A 126 -11.28 64.75 -9.85
CA TRP A 126 -10.96 65.51 -8.65
C TRP A 126 -10.08 66.71 -9.00
N ALA A 127 -10.64 67.92 -8.93
CA ALA A 127 -9.92 69.16 -9.20
C ALA A 127 -9.01 69.63 -8.04
N THR A 128 -9.11 68.99 -6.86
CA THR A 128 -8.31 69.28 -5.66
C THR A 128 -8.05 67.99 -4.86
N ALA A 129 -6.95 67.97 -4.12
CA ALA A 129 -6.61 66.88 -3.20
C ALA A 129 -7.78 66.61 -2.22
N GLN A 130 -8.23 65.37 -2.18
CA GLN A 130 -9.20 64.91 -1.19
C GLN A 130 -8.46 64.25 -0.04
N THR A 131 -8.90 64.53 1.18
CA THR A 131 -8.49 63.76 2.35
C THR A 131 -9.66 62.87 2.73
N PHE A 132 -9.53 61.57 2.51
CA PHE A 132 -10.47 60.60 3.07
C PHE A 132 -10.11 60.46 4.55
N THR A 133 -10.92 61.07 5.41
CA THR A 133 -10.75 61.01 6.87
C THR A 133 -11.39 59.75 7.48
N GLY A 134 -12.11 58.96 6.67
CA GLY A 134 -12.58 57.62 7.00
C GLY A 134 -11.79 56.55 6.25
N THR A 135 -11.78 55.34 6.80
CA THR A 135 -11.21 54.16 6.13
C THR A 135 -11.84 54.00 4.75
N ILE A 136 -11.04 54.08 3.68
CA ILE A 136 -11.45 53.53 2.39
C ILE A 136 -11.31 52.02 2.54
N THR A 137 -12.40 51.37 2.96
CA THR A 137 -12.52 49.92 2.81
C THR A 137 -12.59 49.68 1.31
N ALA A 138 -11.54 49.10 0.71
CA ALA A 138 -11.71 48.45 -0.59
C ALA A 138 -12.91 47.54 -0.39
N GLY A 139 -14.04 47.90 -1.02
CA GLY A 139 -15.32 47.29 -0.73
C GLY A 139 -15.09 45.79 -0.67
N ARG A 140 -15.43 45.19 0.47
CA ARG A 140 -15.32 43.76 0.73
C ARG A 140 -15.29 43.04 -0.61
N ILE A 141 -14.16 42.45 -1.01
CA ILE A 141 -14.31 41.29 -1.89
C ILE A 141 -15.19 40.39 -1.02
N ASN A 142 -16.47 40.23 -1.36
CA ASN A 142 -17.55 40.07 -0.37
C ASN A 142 -17.31 38.92 0.63
N GLU A 143 -16.45 38.00 0.23
CA GLU A 143 -16.08 36.77 0.91
C GLU A 143 -14.69 36.78 1.55
N ILE A 144 -13.84 37.81 1.43
CA ILE A 144 -12.48 37.83 2.02
C ILE A 144 -12.43 38.73 3.27
N ARG A 145 -11.78 38.26 4.33
CA ARG A 145 -11.51 38.97 5.59
C ARG A 145 -10.03 38.85 5.94
N TYR A 146 -9.42 39.95 6.35
CA TYR A 146 -8.02 39.98 6.81
C TYR A 146 -7.99 40.26 8.30
N VAL A 147 -7.24 39.45 9.06
CA VAL A 147 -6.99 39.70 10.49
C VAL A 147 -5.91 40.78 10.62
N ASP A 148 -6.31 42.02 10.37
CA ASP A 148 -5.44 43.18 10.20
C ASP A 148 -5.05 43.88 11.52
N GLY A 149 -5.68 43.51 12.63
CA GLY A 149 -5.50 44.18 13.92
C GLY A 149 -6.22 45.51 14.04
N THR A 150 -7.01 45.92 13.04
CA THR A 150 -7.78 47.18 13.02
C THR A 150 -9.27 46.96 12.84
N GLU A 151 -9.71 46.37 11.72
CA GLU A 151 -11.11 46.00 11.51
C GLU A 151 -11.39 44.66 12.20
N TYR A 152 -10.52 43.68 11.98
CA TYR A 152 -10.60 42.37 12.61
C TYR A 152 -9.40 42.16 13.51
N THR A 153 -9.59 42.45 14.79
CA THR A 153 -8.57 42.34 15.84
C THR A 153 -8.35 40.90 16.30
N THR A 154 -9.29 40.00 15.99
CA THR A 154 -9.23 38.58 16.35
C THR A 154 -9.59 37.72 15.14
N ILE A 155 -9.08 36.48 15.14
CA ILE A 155 -9.39 35.49 14.11
C ILE A 155 -10.88 35.12 14.16
N GLN A 156 -11.44 34.92 15.36
CA GLN A 156 -12.86 34.62 15.51
C GLN A 156 -13.74 35.75 14.98
N GLY A 157 -13.41 37.02 15.25
CA GLY A 157 -14.17 38.15 14.73
C GLY A 157 -14.16 38.22 13.20
N ALA A 158 -13.07 37.81 12.56
CA ALA A 158 -13.01 37.71 11.10
C ALA A 158 -13.90 36.59 10.56
N LEU A 159 -13.94 35.42 11.23
CA LEU A 159 -14.81 34.30 10.86
C LEU A 159 -16.29 34.67 11.06
N ASP A 160 -16.65 35.27 12.20
CA ASP A 160 -18.01 35.76 12.48
C ASP A 160 -18.45 36.86 11.50
N GLY A 161 -17.49 37.59 10.95
CA GLY A 161 -17.70 38.65 9.96
C GLY A 161 -17.93 38.16 8.53
N LEU A 162 -17.82 36.84 8.26
CA LEU A 162 -18.12 36.26 6.96
C LEU A 162 -19.61 36.37 6.62
N PRO A 163 -19.99 36.46 5.33
CA PRO A 163 -21.39 36.39 4.93
C PRO A 163 -21.94 34.97 5.15
N ALA A 164 -23.27 34.80 5.09
CA ALA A 164 -23.91 33.49 5.25
C ALA A 164 -23.44 32.43 4.23
N GLY A 165 -22.95 32.86 3.06
CA GLY A 165 -22.35 32.00 2.04
C GLY A 165 -20.92 31.52 2.38
N GLY A 166 -20.32 32.01 3.46
CA GLY A 166 -18.95 31.72 3.86
C GLY A 166 -17.92 32.61 3.17
N GLY A 167 -16.67 32.14 3.13
CA GLY A 167 -15.58 32.89 2.53
C GLY A 167 -14.21 32.60 3.16
N LEU A 168 -13.24 33.45 2.84
CA LEU A 168 -11.84 33.32 3.19
C LEU A 168 -11.44 34.29 4.31
N VAL A 169 -10.86 33.75 5.38
CA VAL A 169 -10.15 34.51 6.41
C VAL A 169 -8.65 34.34 6.23
N ILE A 170 -7.93 35.45 6.08
CA ILE A 170 -6.48 35.48 5.94
C ILE A 170 -5.84 35.93 7.26
N VAL A 171 -4.99 35.07 7.80
CA VAL A 171 -4.16 35.32 8.99
C VAL A 171 -2.77 35.75 8.53
N PRO A 172 -2.38 37.04 8.68
CA PRO A 172 -1.06 37.49 8.27
C PRO A 172 0.06 36.85 9.12
N PRO A 173 1.33 36.98 8.73
CA PRO A 173 2.45 36.54 9.56
C PRO A 173 2.40 37.19 10.95
N GLY A 174 2.60 36.39 12.00
CA GLY A 174 2.54 36.86 13.38
C GLY A 174 2.14 35.74 14.33
N THR A 175 2.31 35.99 15.64
CA THR A 175 1.83 35.09 16.69
C THR A 175 0.54 35.63 17.30
N PHE A 176 -0.54 34.90 17.09
CA PHE A 176 -1.88 35.17 17.58
C PHE A 176 -2.15 34.28 18.78
N THR A 177 -1.86 34.79 19.98
CA THR A 177 -2.17 34.10 21.22
C THR A 177 -3.67 34.13 21.47
N ILE A 178 -4.31 32.96 21.52
CA ILE A 178 -5.75 32.82 21.75
C ILE A 178 -6.05 32.34 23.18
N THR A 179 -7.16 32.80 23.73
CA THR A 179 -7.63 32.44 25.08
C THR A 179 -8.83 31.50 25.08
N SER A 180 -9.42 31.25 23.92
CA SER A 180 -10.53 30.32 23.68
C SER A 180 -10.38 29.67 22.32
N THR A 181 -11.06 28.54 22.13
CA THR A 181 -11.18 27.85 20.84
C THR A 181 -11.69 28.78 19.74
N ILE A 182 -11.14 28.62 18.53
CA ILE A 182 -11.68 29.22 17.30
C ILE A 182 -12.67 28.22 16.70
N THR A 183 -13.86 28.68 16.33
CA THR A 183 -14.88 27.85 15.66
C THR A 183 -15.02 28.20 14.19
N MET A 184 -15.02 27.17 13.34
CA MET A 184 -15.11 27.28 11.88
C MET A 184 -16.56 27.08 11.41
N PRO A 185 -17.23 28.09 10.81
CA PRO A 185 -18.53 27.92 10.19
C PRO A 185 -18.44 27.18 8.84
N SER A 186 -19.56 26.70 8.32
CA SER A 186 -19.61 26.10 6.98
C SER A 186 -19.15 27.07 5.90
N ASN A 187 -18.64 26.53 4.77
CA ASN A 187 -18.18 27.29 3.60
C ASN A 187 -17.04 28.28 3.91
N SER A 188 -16.27 28.04 4.97
CA SER A 188 -15.19 28.93 5.38
C SER A 188 -13.82 28.35 5.08
N THR A 189 -12.89 29.23 4.71
CA THR A 189 -11.47 28.93 4.66
C THR A 189 -10.74 29.78 5.70
N LEU A 190 -9.91 29.16 6.54
CA LEU A 190 -8.90 29.83 7.33
C LEU A 190 -7.52 29.61 6.69
N MET A 191 -6.87 30.68 6.24
CA MET A 191 -5.61 30.61 5.51
C MET A 191 -4.53 31.48 6.15
N GLY A 192 -3.34 30.93 6.40
CA GLY A 192 -2.16 31.73 6.72
C GLY A 192 -1.25 31.97 5.51
N THR A 193 -0.06 32.47 5.80
CA THR A 193 1.01 32.74 4.82
C THR A 193 2.16 31.73 4.91
N GLY A 194 1.93 30.60 5.57
CA GLY A 194 2.90 29.58 5.94
C GLY A 194 3.11 29.51 7.45
N ALA A 195 4.19 28.84 7.87
CA ALA A 195 4.51 28.60 9.28
C ALA A 195 4.71 29.88 10.13
N ALA A 196 4.83 31.05 9.50
CA ALA A 196 4.95 32.35 10.16
C ALA A 196 3.60 32.90 10.67
N SER A 197 2.46 32.41 10.16
CA SER A 197 1.13 32.70 10.70
C SER A 197 0.85 31.68 11.81
N ILE A 198 1.00 32.07 13.09
CA ILE A 198 0.99 31.16 14.23
C ILE A 198 -0.22 31.44 15.13
N ILE A 199 -1.09 30.45 15.30
CA ILE A 199 -2.14 30.44 16.33
C ILE A 199 -1.56 29.73 17.54
N LYS A 200 -1.43 30.43 18.65
CA LYS A 200 -0.78 29.91 19.87
C LYS A 200 -1.77 29.85 21.02
N ALA A 201 -1.83 28.73 21.73
CA ALA A 201 -2.61 28.65 22.97
C ALA A 201 -2.06 29.63 24.02
N SER A 202 -2.94 30.26 24.82
CA SER A 202 -2.51 30.99 26.02
C SER A 202 -2.09 30.03 27.14
N ALA A 203 -1.36 30.53 28.13
CA ALA A 203 -0.85 29.73 29.26
C ALA A 203 -1.95 29.01 30.08
N SER A 204 -3.19 29.51 30.01
CA SER A 204 -4.35 29.02 30.75
C SER A 204 -5.51 28.68 29.83
N PHE A 205 -5.23 28.03 28.70
CA PHE A 205 -6.23 27.75 27.65
C PHE A 205 -7.34 26.73 28.05
N GLY A 206 -7.11 25.94 29.11
CA GLY A 206 -8.07 24.91 29.57
C GLY A 206 -8.16 23.68 28.66
N ASN A 207 -9.17 22.83 28.84
CA ASN A 207 -9.33 21.58 28.08
C ASN A 207 -10.07 21.73 26.73
N ASN A 208 -9.71 22.72 25.92
CA ASN A 208 -10.32 22.94 24.61
C ASN A 208 -9.33 22.86 23.43
N SER A 209 -9.75 22.34 22.28
CA SER A 209 -8.92 22.35 21.07
C SER A 209 -8.68 23.79 20.60
N LEU A 210 -7.57 24.07 19.89
CA LEU A 210 -7.34 25.43 19.39
C LEU A 210 -8.35 25.79 18.29
N LEU A 211 -8.75 24.79 17.50
CA LEU A 211 -9.68 24.93 16.39
C LEU A 211 -10.71 23.81 16.38
N GLU A 212 -11.98 24.18 16.22
CA GLU A 212 -13.11 23.27 16.07
C GLU A 212 -14.07 23.74 14.96
N ASN A 213 -15.01 22.89 14.52
CA ASN A 213 -16.15 23.35 13.75
C ASN A 213 -17.25 23.92 14.65
N ASP A 214 -18.02 24.88 14.14
CA ASP A 214 -19.00 25.66 14.92
C ASP A 214 -20.23 24.85 15.38
N THR A 215 -20.53 23.74 14.70
CA THR A 215 -21.62 22.82 15.03
C THR A 215 -21.08 21.40 15.20
N PRO A 216 -20.37 21.10 16.31
CA PRO A 216 -19.69 19.81 16.52
C PRO A 216 -20.64 18.67 16.90
N ASN A 217 -21.90 18.98 17.27
CA ASN A 217 -22.91 18.00 17.68
C ASN A 217 -24.25 18.25 16.96
N PRO A 218 -24.30 18.16 15.62
CA PRO A 218 -25.53 18.35 14.87
C PRO A 218 -26.53 17.23 15.20
N ALA A 219 -27.82 17.57 15.27
CA ALA A 219 -28.88 16.60 15.55
C ALA A 219 -29.24 15.71 14.35
N THR A 220 -28.91 16.15 13.13
CA THR A 220 -29.21 15.45 11.87
C THR A 220 -28.09 15.66 10.85
N ASP A 221 -28.02 14.80 9.84
CA ASP A 221 -27.06 14.92 8.73
C ASP A 221 -27.17 16.26 7.97
N GLY A 222 -28.36 16.86 7.90
CA GLY A 222 -28.59 18.13 7.22
C GLY A 222 -28.11 19.36 8.01
N ALA A 223 -27.77 19.19 9.29
CA ALA A 223 -27.30 20.26 10.17
C ALA A 223 -25.77 20.25 10.37
N ARG A 224 -25.04 19.38 9.66
CA ARG A 224 -23.58 19.28 9.73
C ARG A 224 -22.91 20.55 9.23
N ASN A 225 -21.74 20.87 9.77
CA ASN A 225 -20.87 21.79 9.06
C ASN A 225 -20.32 21.13 7.80
N THR A 226 -20.21 21.93 6.73
CA THR A 226 -19.76 21.46 5.42
C THR A 226 -18.77 22.43 4.80
N ASN A 227 -17.89 21.94 3.93
CA ASN A 227 -17.00 22.75 3.11
C ASN A 227 -16.13 23.69 3.95
N ILE A 228 -15.34 23.11 4.85
CA ILE A 228 -14.40 23.84 5.70
C ILE A 228 -12.99 23.58 5.19
N THR A 229 -12.18 24.63 5.07
CA THR A 229 -10.75 24.51 4.72
C THR A 229 -9.87 25.21 5.74
N VAL A 230 -8.78 24.56 6.15
CA VAL A 230 -7.72 25.14 6.99
C VAL A 230 -6.40 24.94 6.27
N ARG A 231 -5.64 26.02 5.99
CA ARG A 231 -4.42 25.88 5.19
C ARG A 231 -3.31 26.88 5.47
N ASN A 232 -2.07 26.45 5.29
CA ASN A 232 -0.87 27.31 5.30
C ASN A 232 -0.69 28.13 6.59
N LEU A 233 -0.94 27.55 7.77
CA LEU A 233 -0.68 28.20 9.06
C LEU A 233 -0.21 27.21 10.12
N LYS A 234 0.40 27.72 11.18
CA LYS A 234 0.88 26.94 12.32
C LYS A 234 -0.08 27.03 13.51
N PHE A 235 -0.35 25.90 14.15
CA PHE A 235 -0.96 25.77 15.46
C PHE A 235 0.12 25.36 16.46
N ASP A 236 0.30 26.16 17.50
CA ASP A 236 1.27 25.95 18.58
C ASP A 236 0.53 25.75 19.90
N SER A 237 0.50 24.50 20.36
CA SER A 237 -0.20 24.09 21.58
C SER A 237 0.67 24.14 22.84
N SER A 238 1.95 24.54 22.73
CA SER A 238 3.00 24.44 23.78
C SER A 238 2.71 25.12 25.13
N ALA A 239 1.69 25.98 25.23
CA ALA A 239 1.43 26.77 26.44
C ALA A 239 0.44 26.13 27.44
N SER A 240 -0.18 24.98 27.14
CA SER A 240 -1.21 24.42 28.02
C SER A 240 -0.63 23.60 29.18
N ASN A 241 -0.66 24.20 30.37
CA ASN A 241 -0.31 23.56 31.63
C ASN A 241 -1.46 22.66 32.13
N GLY A 242 -1.26 21.33 32.10
CA GLY A 242 -1.92 20.42 33.05
C GLY A 242 -3.04 19.51 32.58
N ASP A 243 -3.32 19.40 31.27
CA ASP A 243 -4.33 18.46 30.74
C ASP A 243 -3.70 17.25 30.05
N THR A 244 -4.48 16.20 29.76
CA THR A 244 -3.92 14.92 29.28
C THR A 244 -4.42 14.40 27.93
N SER A 245 -5.40 15.03 27.25
CA SER A 245 -5.95 14.44 26.01
C SER A 245 -6.49 15.40 24.95
N ARG A 246 -6.01 16.65 24.90
CA ARG A 246 -6.63 17.70 24.09
C ARG A 246 -6.00 17.82 22.69
N PRO A 247 -6.75 17.56 21.61
CA PRO A 247 -6.17 17.69 20.28
C PRO A 247 -5.87 19.15 19.93
N SER A 248 -4.94 19.40 19.01
CA SER A 248 -4.73 20.77 18.50
C SER A 248 -5.92 21.24 17.66
N MET A 249 -6.43 20.35 16.81
CA MET A 249 -7.59 20.57 15.95
C MET A 249 -8.57 19.41 16.09
N LEU A 250 -9.85 19.71 16.32
CA LEU A 250 -10.92 18.72 16.46
C LEU A 250 -12.07 19.06 15.53
N PHE A 251 -12.36 18.17 14.58
CA PHE A 251 -13.50 18.32 13.69
C PHE A 251 -14.48 17.18 13.88
N LYS A 252 -15.72 17.54 14.22
CA LYS A 252 -16.77 16.59 14.56
C LYS A 252 -17.94 16.66 13.58
N ALA A 253 -18.34 15.50 13.07
CA ALA A 253 -19.48 15.37 12.16
C ALA A 253 -19.39 16.27 10.91
N VAL A 254 -18.18 16.64 10.49
CA VAL A 254 -17.95 17.55 9.35
C VAL A 254 -17.97 16.77 8.04
N VAL A 255 -18.49 17.42 7.01
CA VAL A 255 -18.46 16.94 5.63
C VAL A 255 -17.58 17.84 4.79
N ASP A 256 -16.79 17.27 3.87
CA ASP A 256 -15.96 18.05 2.93
C ASP A 256 -14.98 19.00 3.66
N LEU A 257 -14.31 18.48 4.71
CA LEU A 257 -13.20 19.17 5.38
C LEU A 257 -11.90 19.00 4.60
N VAL A 258 -11.11 20.06 4.49
CA VAL A 258 -9.74 20.02 3.98
C VAL A 258 -8.78 20.68 4.98
N ILE A 259 -7.80 19.93 5.47
CA ILE A 259 -6.66 20.45 6.24
C ILE A 259 -5.41 20.26 5.40
N ASP A 260 -4.82 21.35 4.91
CA ASP A 260 -3.78 21.34 3.88
C ASP A 260 -2.59 22.24 4.20
N GLY A 261 -1.38 21.70 4.27
CA GLY A 261 -0.17 22.51 4.47
C GLY A 261 -0.13 23.20 5.85
N VAL A 262 -0.72 22.59 6.87
CA VAL A 262 -0.73 23.09 8.25
C VAL A 262 0.42 22.51 9.06
N TRP A 263 0.95 23.30 9.99
CA TRP A 263 1.87 22.84 11.03
C TRP A 263 1.12 22.67 12.35
N SER A 264 1.07 21.48 12.93
CA SER A 264 0.51 21.22 14.27
C SER A 264 1.64 20.83 15.22
N ALA A 265 1.91 21.64 16.24
CA ALA A 265 3.04 21.45 17.13
C ALA A 265 2.64 21.39 18.61
N ASP A 266 3.27 20.46 19.33
CA ASP A 266 3.28 20.37 20.78
C ASP A 266 1.85 20.23 21.38
N SER A 267 0.98 19.48 20.70
CA SER A 267 -0.37 19.18 21.20
C SER A 267 -0.29 18.29 22.43
N VAL A 268 -1.17 18.54 23.41
CA VAL A 268 -1.26 17.71 24.62
C VAL A 268 -1.91 16.35 24.31
N GLY A 269 -2.92 16.34 23.46
CA GLY A 269 -3.52 15.15 22.87
C GLY A 269 -3.10 14.99 21.41
N ASP A 270 -4.06 14.71 20.54
CA ASP A 270 -3.77 14.43 19.12
C ASP A 270 -3.39 15.69 18.34
N GLY A 271 -2.60 15.54 17.27
CA GLY A 271 -2.31 16.67 16.39
C GLY A 271 -3.58 17.13 15.66
N ILE A 272 -4.28 16.20 15.04
CA ILE A 272 -5.56 16.40 14.34
C ILE A 272 -6.49 15.24 14.69
N LEU A 273 -7.73 15.53 15.09
CA LEU A 273 -8.75 14.52 15.40
C LEU A 273 -10.02 14.72 14.56
N ILE A 274 -10.44 13.65 13.88
CA ILE A 274 -11.75 13.52 13.23
C ILE A 274 -12.64 12.60 14.05
N SER A 275 -13.84 13.06 14.38
CA SER A 275 -14.77 12.31 15.24
C SER A 275 -16.23 12.51 14.84
N ALA A 276 -17.13 11.66 15.34
CA ALA A 276 -18.57 11.87 15.24
C ALA A 276 -19.10 12.90 16.25
N SER A 277 -20.37 13.27 16.07
CA SER A 277 -21.16 13.98 17.08
C SER A 277 -21.20 13.18 18.39
N SER A 278 -21.13 13.87 19.53
CA SER A 278 -21.21 13.22 20.86
C SER A 278 -22.63 12.99 21.36
N THR A 279 -23.65 13.49 20.66
CA THR A 279 -25.06 13.43 21.13
C THR A 279 -25.92 12.47 20.32
N VAL A 280 -25.55 12.23 19.07
CA VAL A 280 -26.23 11.33 18.12
C VAL A 280 -25.19 10.77 17.14
N THR A 281 -25.45 9.63 16.52
CA THR A 281 -24.54 9.01 15.53
C THR A 281 -24.58 9.74 14.19
N VAL A 282 -24.09 10.98 14.15
CA VAL A 282 -23.84 11.74 12.92
C VAL A 282 -22.34 11.74 12.66
N LYS A 283 -21.95 11.03 11.60
CA LYS A 283 -20.54 10.75 11.28
C LYS A 283 -19.95 11.74 10.27
N PRO A 284 -18.64 12.00 10.36
CA PRO A 284 -17.93 12.80 9.38
C PRO A 284 -17.78 12.05 8.05
N LEU A 285 -17.66 12.78 6.94
CA LEU A 285 -17.70 12.22 5.59
C LEU A 285 -16.85 13.03 4.60
N ARG A 286 -16.04 12.37 3.77
CA ARG A 286 -15.24 13.02 2.69
C ARG A 286 -14.29 14.10 3.22
N ASN A 287 -13.50 13.75 4.24
CA ASN A 287 -12.56 14.68 4.85
C ASN A 287 -11.13 14.34 4.42
N SER A 288 -10.32 15.37 4.14
CA SER A 288 -8.95 15.24 3.67
C SER A 288 -7.99 15.97 4.61
N ILE A 289 -6.95 15.26 5.04
CA ILE A 289 -5.84 15.75 5.86
C ILE A 289 -4.57 15.50 5.04
N ARG A 290 -4.06 16.54 4.38
CA ARG A 290 -2.94 16.39 3.43
C ARG A 290 -1.83 17.41 3.57
N ASN A 291 -0.61 17.03 3.18
CA ASN A 291 0.57 17.92 3.18
C ASN A 291 0.90 18.59 4.53
N ASN A 292 0.45 18.02 5.65
CA ASN A 292 0.63 18.65 6.96
C ASN A 292 1.93 18.22 7.61
N THR A 293 2.47 19.08 8.48
CA THR A 293 3.59 18.74 9.36
C THR A 293 3.10 18.69 10.80
N ILE A 294 3.25 17.55 11.46
CA ILE A 294 2.76 17.32 12.82
C ILE A 294 3.93 16.90 13.69
N THR A 295 4.17 17.63 14.78
CA THR A 295 5.33 17.40 15.67
C THR A 295 4.93 17.35 17.13
N ASN A 296 5.49 16.39 17.86
CA ASN A 296 5.38 16.26 19.32
C ASN A 296 3.93 16.21 19.83
N ALA A 297 3.08 15.40 19.19
CA ALA A 297 1.73 15.17 19.70
C ALA A 297 1.77 14.30 20.97
N GLY A 298 1.12 14.73 22.05
CA GLY A 298 1.07 14.00 23.31
C GLY A 298 0.23 12.72 23.28
N ARG A 299 -0.55 12.50 22.22
CA ARG A 299 -1.17 11.22 21.85
C ARG A 299 -0.81 10.84 20.41
N ASN A 300 -1.75 10.90 19.48
CA ASN A 300 -1.59 10.49 18.09
C ASN A 300 -1.22 11.70 17.22
N GLY A 301 -0.47 11.50 16.14
CA GLY A 301 -0.28 12.57 15.16
C GLY A 301 -1.62 12.96 14.51
N ILE A 302 -2.28 11.97 13.92
CA ILE A 302 -3.63 12.08 13.36
C ILE A 302 -4.47 10.95 13.94
N ALA A 303 -5.68 11.24 14.37
CA ALA A 303 -6.65 10.25 14.84
C ALA A 303 -7.98 10.38 14.09
N VAL A 304 -8.58 9.23 13.78
CA VAL A 304 -9.96 9.12 13.28
C VAL A 304 -10.69 8.15 14.19
N THR A 305 -11.74 8.62 14.85
CA THR A 305 -12.52 7.77 15.76
C THR A 305 -13.83 7.31 15.12
N GLU A 306 -14.36 8.07 14.17
CA GLU A 306 -15.49 7.71 13.31
C GLU A 306 -15.36 8.47 11.99
N GLY A 307 -15.79 7.88 10.88
CA GLY A 307 -15.83 8.59 9.60
C GLY A 307 -15.82 7.70 8.36
N GLU A 308 -16.26 8.28 7.25
CA GLU A 308 -16.24 7.62 5.94
C GLU A 308 -15.52 8.45 4.90
N ARG A 309 -14.81 7.79 3.97
CA ARG A 309 -14.12 8.48 2.86
C ARG A 309 -13.11 9.51 3.38
N VAL A 310 -12.33 9.12 4.38
CA VAL A 310 -11.28 9.98 4.93
C VAL A 310 -9.98 9.72 4.17
N ILE A 311 -9.33 10.79 3.73
CA ILE A 311 -8.03 10.75 3.05
C ILE A 311 -6.98 11.37 3.97
N ILE A 312 -5.93 10.62 4.27
CA ILE A 312 -4.77 11.07 5.05
C ILE A 312 -3.56 10.90 4.15
N SER A 313 -3.12 11.96 3.47
CA SER A 313 -2.07 11.87 2.45
C SER A 313 -0.88 12.80 2.68
N ASP A 314 0.33 12.36 2.33
CA ASP A 314 1.50 13.24 2.22
C ASP A 314 1.84 14.04 3.50
N ASN A 315 1.45 13.54 4.67
CA ASN A 315 1.73 14.20 5.95
C ASN A 315 3.10 13.78 6.48
N GLN A 316 3.80 14.71 7.13
CA GLN A 316 5.03 14.48 7.87
C GLN A 316 4.74 14.48 9.37
N ILE A 317 4.89 13.34 10.03
CA ILE A 317 4.55 13.15 11.45
C ILE A 317 5.81 12.74 12.21
N THR A 318 6.13 13.45 13.30
CA THR A 318 7.31 13.16 14.11
C THR A 318 7.06 13.33 15.59
N GLY A 319 7.52 12.37 16.40
CA GLY A 319 7.54 12.50 17.86
C GLY A 319 6.18 12.41 18.54
N SER A 320 5.17 11.79 17.91
CA SER A 320 3.90 11.50 18.61
C SER A 320 4.12 10.46 19.71
N ALA A 321 3.52 10.63 20.89
CA ALA A 321 3.73 9.75 22.03
C ALA A 321 3.10 8.35 21.83
N LEU A 322 1.92 8.31 21.21
CA LEU A 322 1.20 7.10 20.82
C LEU A 322 1.43 6.85 19.33
N HIS A 323 0.42 6.82 18.48
CA HIS A 323 0.59 6.44 17.09
C HIS A 323 0.94 7.64 16.19
N GLY A 324 1.58 7.39 15.05
CA GLY A 324 1.68 8.40 14.00
C GLY A 324 0.28 8.73 13.47
N ILE A 325 -0.41 7.70 12.99
CA ILE A 325 -1.81 7.74 12.53
C ILE A 325 -2.58 6.63 13.25
N ASP A 326 -3.75 6.96 13.80
CA ASP A 326 -4.60 6.03 14.53
C ASP A 326 -6.04 6.03 14.00
N LEU A 327 -6.52 4.85 13.62
CA LEU A 327 -7.95 4.59 13.40
C LEU A 327 -8.45 3.84 14.64
N GLU A 328 -9.11 4.57 15.53
CA GLU A 328 -9.50 4.13 16.88
C GLU A 328 -11.01 4.33 17.12
N PRO A 329 -11.88 3.41 16.67
CA PRO A 329 -13.30 3.50 16.96
C PRO A 329 -13.55 3.50 18.48
N ASN A 330 -14.31 4.48 18.98
CA ASN A 330 -14.45 4.72 20.42
C ASN A 330 -15.60 3.95 21.07
N ASN A 331 -16.55 3.44 20.29
CA ASN A 331 -17.72 2.71 20.79
C ASN A 331 -18.22 1.66 19.79
N ALA A 332 -19.10 0.77 20.24
CA ALA A 332 -19.64 -0.33 19.42
C ALA A 332 -20.43 0.09 18.18
N SER A 333 -20.90 1.34 18.13
CA SER A 333 -21.58 1.90 16.95
C SER A 333 -20.65 2.74 16.05
N SER A 334 -19.40 2.96 16.46
CA SER A 334 -18.42 3.70 15.69
C SER A 334 -18.09 2.94 14.41
N VAL A 335 -18.16 3.63 13.28
CA VAL A 335 -17.80 3.09 11.97
C VAL A 335 -16.71 3.96 11.35
N ILE A 336 -15.61 3.32 10.99
CA ILE A 336 -14.53 3.87 10.19
C ILE A 336 -14.48 3.04 8.90
N ARG A 337 -14.72 3.65 7.74
CA ARG A 337 -14.66 2.92 6.47
C ARG A 337 -14.26 3.76 5.28
N GLU A 338 -13.81 3.11 4.22
CA GLU A 338 -13.34 3.76 2.99
C GLU A 338 -12.23 4.79 3.29
N VAL A 339 -11.25 4.42 4.13
CA VAL A 339 -10.15 5.31 4.55
C VAL A 339 -8.91 5.06 3.71
N THR A 340 -8.30 6.13 3.18
CA THR A 340 -7.02 6.06 2.47
C THR A 340 -5.92 6.75 3.27
N ILE A 341 -4.82 6.04 3.52
CA ILE A 341 -3.61 6.51 4.20
C ILE A 341 -2.45 6.34 3.23
N GLU A 342 -2.02 7.41 2.57
CA GLU A 342 -1.05 7.32 1.47
C GLU A 342 0.09 8.33 1.50
N GLY A 343 1.29 7.93 1.09
CA GLY A 343 2.43 8.85 0.94
C GLY A 343 2.90 9.53 2.23
N ASN A 344 2.43 9.10 3.41
CA ASN A 344 2.80 9.73 4.68
C ASN A 344 4.20 9.32 5.11
N VAL A 345 4.91 10.24 5.78
CA VAL A 345 6.23 10.01 6.37
C VAL A 345 6.12 10.10 7.89
N ILE A 346 6.32 8.97 8.58
CA ILE A 346 6.21 8.86 10.04
C ILE A 346 7.56 8.48 10.62
N ASN A 347 8.04 9.28 11.58
CA ASN A 347 9.36 9.10 12.17
C ASN A 347 9.35 9.31 13.69
N GLY A 348 9.76 8.31 14.47
CA GLY A 348 9.91 8.47 15.92
C GLY A 348 8.58 8.69 16.66
N SER A 349 7.45 8.35 16.04
CA SER A 349 6.13 8.33 16.69
C SER A 349 5.86 6.93 17.23
N GLY A 350 5.42 6.83 18.48
CA GLY A 350 5.06 5.53 19.07
C GLY A 350 6.23 4.63 19.39
N SER A 351 7.25 5.17 20.04
CA SER A 351 8.45 4.44 20.41
C SER A 351 8.28 3.46 21.59
N SER A 352 7.11 3.43 22.21
CA SER A 352 6.78 2.53 23.33
C SER A 352 6.11 1.25 22.82
N SER A 353 6.32 0.15 23.55
CA SER A 353 5.67 -1.14 23.25
C SER A 353 4.15 -0.99 23.14
N GLY A 354 3.57 -1.50 22.06
CA GLY A 354 2.14 -1.40 21.75
C GLY A 354 1.76 -0.21 20.86
N ASN A 355 2.67 0.73 20.64
CA ASN A 355 2.44 1.88 19.75
C ASN A 355 3.01 1.61 18.35
N SER A 356 2.59 2.39 17.35
CA SER A 356 2.92 2.13 15.95
C SER A 356 3.08 3.40 15.12
N GLY A 357 3.67 3.26 13.92
CA GLY A 357 3.57 4.30 12.91
C GLY A 357 2.12 4.50 12.49
N ILE A 358 1.46 3.43 12.05
CA ILE A 358 0.04 3.43 11.68
C ILE A 358 -0.68 2.34 12.48
N ALA A 359 -1.82 2.68 13.10
CA ALA A 359 -2.73 1.75 13.76
C ALA A 359 -4.08 1.75 13.04
N ILE A 360 -4.50 0.56 12.58
CA ILE A 360 -5.77 0.31 11.90
C ILE A 360 -6.55 -0.66 12.79
N THR A 361 -7.37 -0.15 13.71
CA THR A 361 -8.02 -0.99 14.71
C THR A 361 -9.54 -0.93 14.62
N GLY A 362 -10.20 -2.07 14.78
CA GLY A 362 -11.67 -2.19 14.84
C GLY A 362 -12.17 -2.79 16.16
N GLY A 363 -11.31 -2.96 17.18
CA GLY A 363 -11.65 -3.81 18.34
C GLY A 363 -12.89 -3.40 19.14
N VAL A 364 -13.23 -2.10 19.15
CA VAL A 364 -14.39 -1.58 19.87
C VAL A 364 -15.60 -1.34 18.95
N GLY A 365 -15.38 -1.00 17.68
CA GLY A 365 -16.43 -0.69 16.69
C GLY A 365 -16.22 -1.43 15.38
N THR A 366 -16.43 -0.78 14.24
CA THR A 366 -16.14 -1.34 12.91
C THR A 366 -15.10 -0.51 12.20
N THR A 367 -14.04 -1.17 11.74
CA THR A 367 -13.03 -0.56 10.84
C THR A 367 -12.84 -1.46 9.63
N GLU A 368 -13.23 -0.97 8.45
CA GLU A 368 -13.22 -1.76 7.22
C GLU A 368 -12.84 -0.94 5.99
N GLU A 369 -12.47 -1.59 4.88
CA GLU A 369 -12.20 -0.92 3.61
C GLU A 369 -11.13 0.18 3.73
N VAL A 370 -10.00 -0.15 4.39
CA VAL A 370 -8.89 0.78 4.62
C VAL A 370 -7.73 0.46 3.68
N THR A 371 -7.16 1.47 3.04
CA THR A 371 -5.93 1.36 2.24
C THR A 371 -4.79 2.12 2.92
N ALA A 372 -3.70 1.44 3.24
CA ALA A 372 -2.44 2.03 3.68
C ALA A 372 -1.37 1.79 2.60
N ASN A 373 -1.13 2.80 1.74
CA ASN A 373 -0.32 2.65 0.53
C ASN A 373 0.89 3.61 0.47
N GLY A 374 2.08 3.11 0.21
CA GLY A 374 3.23 3.97 -0.11
C GLY A 374 3.72 4.84 1.05
N ASN A 375 3.45 4.47 2.31
CA ASN A 375 3.90 5.23 3.48
C ASN A 375 5.34 4.86 3.85
N THR A 376 6.09 5.83 4.37
CA THR A 376 7.45 5.63 4.91
C THR A 376 7.43 5.70 6.43
N ILE A 377 7.78 4.61 7.11
CA ILE A 377 7.71 4.48 8.57
C ILE A 377 9.06 4.07 9.13
N ARG A 378 9.54 4.80 10.13
CA ARG A 378 10.84 4.52 10.78
C ARG A 378 10.90 4.93 12.23
N SER A 379 11.76 4.24 12.99
CA SER A 379 12.04 4.55 14.40
C SER A 379 10.78 4.54 15.29
N THR A 380 9.78 3.75 14.93
CA THR A 380 8.56 3.48 15.71
C THR A 380 8.71 2.14 16.43
N ALA A 381 7.82 1.80 17.37
CA ALA A 381 7.83 0.47 17.97
C ALA A 381 7.34 -0.58 16.96
N GLU A 382 6.07 -0.54 16.58
CA GLU A 382 5.56 -1.31 15.43
C GLU A 382 5.54 -0.43 14.17
N GLY A 383 5.69 -1.01 12.98
CA GLY A 383 5.48 -0.28 11.72
C GLY A 383 4.00 0.02 11.49
N ILE A 384 3.25 -1.02 11.09
CA ILE A 384 1.79 -0.96 10.89
C ILE A 384 1.11 -2.03 11.72
N VAL A 385 0.13 -1.63 12.53
CA VAL A 385 -0.73 -2.53 13.29
C VAL A 385 -2.10 -2.62 12.61
N PHE A 386 -2.62 -3.83 12.44
CA PHE A 386 -4.00 -4.08 12.06
C PHE A 386 -4.65 -5.06 13.04
N SER A 387 -5.89 -4.83 13.45
CA SER A 387 -6.57 -5.69 14.43
C SER A 387 -8.09 -5.52 14.38
N ALA A 388 -8.83 -6.63 14.31
CA ALA A 388 -10.30 -6.62 14.25
C ALA A 388 -10.85 -5.86 13.03
N VAL A 389 -10.25 -6.07 11.86
CA VAL A 389 -10.56 -5.31 10.64
C VAL A 389 -10.98 -6.20 9.48
N SER A 390 -11.70 -5.64 8.51
CA SER A 390 -12.09 -6.32 7.26
C SER A 390 -11.75 -5.52 6.01
N GLY A 391 -11.32 -6.18 4.93
CA GLY A 391 -11.11 -5.51 3.64
C GLY A 391 -9.99 -4.46 3.65
N VAL A 392 -8.89 -4.74 4.34
CA VAL A 392 -7.76 -3.81 4.47
C VAL A 392 -6.65 -4.13 3.47
N SER A 393 -6.14 -3.12 2.77
CA SER A 393 -4.95 -3.24 1.89
C SER A 393 -3.78 -2.47 2.48
N ILE A 394 -2.65 -3.14 2.69
CA ILE A 394 -1.39 -2.57 3.17
C ILE A 394 -0.35 -2.81 2.07
N SER A 395 -0.07 -1.80 1.26
CA SER A 395 0.74 -1.97 0.05
C SER A 395 1.87 -0.97 -0.13
N THR A 396 2.98 -1.39 -0.72
CA THR A 396 4.09 -0.51 -1.14
C THR A 396 4.70 0.37 -0.04
N ASN A 397 4.47 0.04 1.24
CA ASN A 397 5.03 0.80 2.36
C ASN A 397 6.51 0.45 2.55
N VAL A 398 7.30 1.45 2.97
CA VAL A 398 8.71 1.30 3.33
C VAL A 398 8.83 1.42 4.85
N ILE A 399 9.13 0.31 5.52
CA ILE A 399 9.20 0.21 6.98
C ILE A 399 10.63 -0.15 7.36
N SER A 400 11.27 0.66 8.21
CA SER A 400 12.67 0.43 8.55
C SER A 400 13.01 0.77 10.01
N SER A 401 13.92 0.00 10.60
CA SER A 401 14.46 0.27 11.94
C SER A 401 13.37 0.47 13.02
N VAL A 402 12.34 -0.39 12.99
CA VAL A 402 11.29 -0.43 13.99
C VAL A 402 11.71 -1.30 15.17
N SER A 403 11.36 -0.90 16.40
CA SER A 403 11.84 -1.56 17.61
C SER A 403 11.06 -2.82 18.00
N GLN A 404 10.09 -3.23 17.19
CA GLN A 404 9.34 -4.49 17.27
C GLN A 404 9.13 -5.07 15.86
N ASN A 405 7.89 -5.22 15.39
CA ASN A 405 7.54 -5.87 14.13
C ASN A 405 7.29 -4.86 13.01
N GLY A 406 7.49 -5.28 11.76
CA GLY A 406 7.19 -4.47 10.59
C GLY A 406 5.68 -4.25 10.41
N ILE A 407 4.93 -5.32 10.14
CA ILE A 407 3.47 -5.30 10.02
C ILE A 407 2.88 -6.40 10.90
N VAL A 408 1.90 -6.08 11.75
CA VAL A 408 1.44 -7.04 12.75
C VAL A 408 -0.04 -6.93 13.11
N ASN A 409 -0.66 -8.09 13.33
CA ASN A 409 -1.81 -8.23 14.23
C ASN A 409 -1.37 -8.95 15.50
N THR A 410 -1.26 -8.21 16.61
CA THR A 410 -0.80 -8.73 17.91
C THR A 410 -1.94 -9.21 18.81
N THR A 411 -3.19 -9.00 18.42
CA THR A 411 -4.36 -9.30 19.26
C THR A 411 -4.96 -10.68 18.93
N SER A 412 -5.75 -11.22 19.84
CA SER A 412 -6.62 -12.36 19.53
C SER A 412 -7.84 -11.98 18.68
N ASN A 413 -7.98 -10.71 18.29
CA ASN A 413 -9.13 -10.27 17.53
C ASN A 413 -8.92 -10.60 16.05
N ALA A 414 -9.88 -11.33 15.51
CA ALA A 414 -9.85 -11.80 14.13
C ALA A 414 -9.93 -10.63 13.15
N SER A 415 -8.97 -10.57 12.22
CA SER A 415 -9.06 -9.75 11.01
C SER A 415 -9.36 -10.65 9.81
N THR A 416 -10.12 -10.15 8.83
CA THR A 416 -10.47 -10.89 7.62
C THR A 416 -10.20 -10.12 6.35
N ASP A 417 -9.86 -10.81 5.26
CA ASP A 417 -9.70 -10.17 3.95
C ASP A 417 -8.68 -9.02 3.95
N VAL A 418 -7.54 -9.22 4.62
CA VAL A 418 -6.43 -8.26 4.65
C VAL A 418 -5.39 -8.66 3.61
N THR A 419 -5.00 -7.73 2.75
CA THR A 419 -3.93 -7.90 1.76
C THR A 419 -2.72 -7.08 2.16
N ILE A 420 -1.59 -7.73 2.40
CA ILE A 420 -0.29 -7.12 2.70
C ILE A 420 0.62 -7.38 1.50
N SER A 421 0.85 -6.37 0.65
CA SER A 421 1.53 -6.60 -0.62
C SER A 421 2.64 -5.61 -0.99
N ASN A 422 3.72 -6.10 -1.58
CA ASN A 422 4.80 -5.28 -2.12
C ASN A 422 5.42 -4.29 -1.11
N ASN A 423 5.36 -4.57 0.19
CA ASN A 423 6.00 -3.74 1.21
C ASN A 423 7.49 -4.09 1.31
N SER A 424 8.33 -3.09 1.61
CA SER A 424 9.75 -3.24 1.92
C SER A 424 9.98 -3.05 3.41
N ILE A 425 10.37 -4.11 4.11
CA ILE A 425 10.55 -4.12 5.56
C ILE A 425 12.01 -4.45 5.86
N THR A 426 12.76 -3.52 6.44
CA THR A 426 14.20 -3.67 6.68
C THR A 426 14.55 -3.48 8.16
N SER A 427 15.23 -4.46 8.72
CA SER A 427 15.72 -4.46 10.10
C SER A 427 14.67 -4.14 11.19
N PRO A 428 13.47 -4.77 11.18
CA PRO A 428 12.66 -4.81 12.40
C PRO A 428 13.43 -5.61 13.46
N THR A 429 13.37 -5.22 14.73
CA THR A 429 14.07 -5.97 15.80
C THR A 429 13.40 -7.31 16.12
N LEU A 430 12.13 -7.47 15.78
CA LEU A 430 11.37 -8.71 15.89
C LEU A 430 11.01 -9.23 14.49
N ARG A 431 9.72 -9.42 14.20
CA ARG A 431 9.28 -10.09 12.97
C ARG A 431 9.11 -9.11 11.82
N GLY A 432 9.24 -9.59 10.59
CA GLY A 432 8.86 -8.81 9.40
C GLY A 432 7.35 -8.60 9.36
N ILE A 433 6.60 -9.68 9.20
CA ILE A 433 5.13 -9.69 9.16
C ILE A 433 4.61 -10.75 10.13
N GLN A 434 3.56 -10.43 10.89
CA GLN A 434 2.86 -11.40 11.73
C GLN A 434 1.34 -11.25 11.64
N THR A 435 0.63 -12.36 11.42
CA THR A 435 -0.84 -12.42 11.53
C THR A 435 -1.29 -12.93 12.91
N GLY A 436 -2.54 -12.64 13.27
CA GLY A 436 -3.19 -13.15 14.47
C GLY A 436 -3.64 -14.61 14.31
N THR A 437 -3.84 -15.31 15.42
CA THR A 437 -4.25 -16.74 15.42
C THR A 437 -5.68 -16.99 14.96
N ASN A 438 -6.53 -15.96 14.98
CA ASN A 438 -7.93 -16.05 14.57
C ASN A 438 -8.17 -15.36 13.22
N ASP A 439 -7.11 -14.91 12.55
CA ASP A 439 -7.22 -14.24 11.26
C ASP A 439 -7.66 -15.23 10.17
N LEU A 440 -8.36 -14.72 9.16
CA LEU A 440 -8.92 -15.53 8.09
C LEU A 440 -8.77 -14.84 6.74
N ARG A 441 -8.25 -15.55 5.74
CA ARG A 441 -8.04 -15.01 4.37
C ARG A 441 -7.12 -13.78 4.37
N ILE A 442 -5.95 -13.90 5.01
CA ILE A 442 -4.89 -12.89 4.93
C ILE A 442 -3.98 -13.23 3.75
N SER A 443 -3.74 -12.26 2.88
CA SER A 443 -2.90 -12.41 1.68
C SER A 443 -1.61 -11.61 1.85
N ILE A 444 -0.47 -12.30 2.00
CA ILE A 444 0.87 -11.72 2.13
C ILE A 444 1.63 -11.97 0.82
N ILE A 445 1.73 -10.95 -0.05
CA ILE A 445 2.13 -11.14 -1.45
C ILE A 445 3.27 -10.21 -1.86
N GLY A 446 4.37 -10.75 -2.40
CA GLY A 446 5.41 -9.93 -3.04
C GLY A 446 6.18 -8.99 -2.11
N ASN A 447 6.13 -9.19 -0.79
CA ASN A 447 6.83 -8.35 0.17
C ASN A 447 8.33 -8.69 0.18
N VAL A 448 9.16 -7.69 0.44
CA VAL A 448 10.61 -7.84 0.67
C VAL A 448 10.87 -7.59 2.15
N ILE A 449 11.42 -8.60 2.83
CA ILE A 449 11.76 -8.55 4.25
C ILE A 449 13.24 -8.83 4.39
N ASP A 450 14.00 -7.87 4.88
CA ASP A 450 15.45 -7.96 4.98
C ASP A 450 15.93 -7.79 6.43
N THR A 451 16.70 -8.76 6.89
CA THR A 451 17.36 -8.80 8.19
C THR A 451 16.38 -8.60 9.35
N PRO A 452 15.25 -9.34 9.43
CA PRO A 452 14.40 -9.29 10.60
C PRO A 452 15.12 -9.90 11.81
N GLY A 453 15.04 -9.25 12.96
CA GLY A 453 15.64 -9.69 14.22
C GLY A 453 14.96 -10.92 14.85
N SER A 454 13.97 -11.51 14.17
CA SER A 454 13.30 -12.76 14.50
C SER A 454 12.89 -13.50 13.21
N THR A 455 11.66 -14.01 13.13
CA THR A 455 11.08 -14.66 11.95
C THR A 455 10.72 -13.64 10.86
N GLY A 456 10.89 -14.00 9.59
CA GLY A 456 10.46 -13.17 8.46
C GLY A 456 8.94 -12.97 8.43
N ILE A 457 8.19 -14.05 8.21
CA ILE A 457 6.72 -14.05 8.22
C ILE A 457 6.21 -15.07 9.25
N THR A 458 5.31 -14.67 10.13
CA THR A 458 4.57 -15.58 11.03
C THR A 458 3.08 -15.59 10.68
N VAL A 459 2.53 -16.78 10.45
CA VAL A 459 1.13 -17.01 10.09
C VAL A 459 0.46 -17.82 11.19
N GLY A 460 -0.53 -17.23 11.84
CA GLY A 460 -1.36 -17.92 12.83
C GLY A 460 -2.77 -18.27 12.36
N GLY A 461 -3.25 -17.64 11.28
CA GLY A 461 -4.63 -17.71 10.81
C GLY A 461 -4.92 -18.83 9.79
N ASP A 462 -6.18 -18.93 9.39
CA ASP A 462 -6.69 -19.91 8.43
C ASP A 462 -6.83 -19.32 7.02
N ARG A 463 -6.73 -20.18 5.99
CA ARG A 463 -6.97 -19.83 4.58
C ARG A 463 -6.16 -18.62 4.10
N CYS A 464 -4.99 -18.41 4.68
CA CYS A 464 -4.07 -17.34 4.32
C CYS A 464 -3.25 -17.73 3.08
N THR A 465 -2.88 -16.73 2.28
CA THR A 465 -2.00 -16.90 1.11
C THR A 465 -0.69 -16.17 1.35
N ILE A 466 0.43 -16.85 1.19
CA ILE A 466 1.78 -16.33 1.36
C ILE A 466 2.51 -16.61 0.06
N GLN A 467 2.60 -15.60 -0.81
CA GLN A 467 3.01 -15.80 -2.20
C GLN A 467 4.10 -14.84 -2.66
N GLY A 468 5.16 -15.35 -3.29
CA GLY A 468 6.15 -14.53 -3.99
C GLY A 468 6.93 -13.57 -3.10
N ASN A 469 6.96 -13.77 -1.78
CA ASN A 469 7.71 -12.90 -0.87
C ASN A 469 9.21 -13.23 -0.93
N THR A 470 10.05 -12.21 -0.76
CA THR A 470 11.50 -12.36 -0.62
C THR A 470 11.91 -12.07 0.82
N ILE A 471 12.53 -13.04 1.48
CA ILE A 471 12.93 -12.96 2.89
C ILE A 471 14.43 -13.24 2.99
N LEU A 472 15.17 -12.31 3.57
CA LEU A 472 16.63 -12.35 3.65
C LEU A 472 17.08 -12.27 5.11
N SER A 473 18.05 -13.11 5.49
CA SER A 473 18.83 -12.97 6.72
C SER A 473 18.01 -12.94 8.02
N SER A 474 16.93 -13.74 8.10
CA SER A 474 16.16 -13.88 9.34
C SER A 474 16.98 -14.52 10.46
N THR A 475 16.88 -14.01 11.69
CA THR A 475 17.55 -14.63 12.87
C THR A 475 16.79 -15.82 13.47
N LEU A 476 15.62 -16.16 12.91
CA LEU A 476 14.92 -17.41 13.16
C LEU A 476 14.48 -18.00 11.81
N GLN A 477 13.20 -18.31 11.63
CA GLN A 477 12.68 -18.90 10.40
C GLN A 477 12.47 -17.85 9.30
N GLY A 478 12.48 -18.29 8.04
CA GLY A 478 11.97 -17.46 6.94
C GLY A 478 10.47 -17.26 7.10
N ILE A 479 9.73 -18.36 7.06
CA ILE A 479 8.27 -18.41 7.25
C ILE A 479 7.96 -19.39 8.38
N LEU A 480 7.16 -18.97 9.35
CA LEU A 480 6.63 -19.81 10.41
C LEU A 480 5.10 -19.87 10.30
N VAL A 481 4.56 -21.06 10.14
CA VAL A 481 3.12 -21.32 10.29
C VAL A 481 2.92 -21.87 11.69
N SER A 482 2.52 -20.99 12.62
CA SER A 482 2.38 -21.28 14.05
C SER A 482 0.98 -21.77 14.42
N GLY A 483 0.30 -22.45 13.51
CA GLY A 483 -1.10 -22.82 13.58
C GLY A 483 -1.86 -22.44 12.31
N GLY A 484 -3.11 -22.84 12.23
CA GLY A 484 -4.00 -22.51 11.12
C GLY A 484 -4.03 -23.51 9.97
N GLN A 485 -5.19 -23.59 9.32
CA GLN A 485 -5.53 -24.61 8.34
C GLN A 485 -5.72 -24.02 6.94
N SER A 486 -5.46 -24.86 5.94
CA SER A 486 -5.72 -24.52 4.52
C SER A 486 -4.97 -23.29 4.01
N ASN A 487 -3.79 -23.02 4.56
CA ASN A 487 -2.93 -21.93 4.10
C ASN A 487 -2.17 -22.33 2.83
N SER A 488 -1.88 -21.36 1.97
CA SER A 488 -1.15 -21.53 0.71
C SER A 488 0.18 -20.78 0.77
N ILE A 489 1.30 -21.49 0.74
CA ILE A 489 2.66 -20.94 0.77
C ILE A 489 3.33 -21.25 -0.57
N VAL A 490 3.38 -20.27 -1.48
CA VAL A 490 3.73 -20.51 -2.88
C VAL A 490 4.81 -19.55 -3.40
N GLY A 491 5.85 -20.09 -4.01
CA GLY A 491 6.81 -19.28 -4.78
C GLY A 491 7.60 -18.26 -3.95
N ASN A 492 7.74 -18.46 -2.63
CA ASN A 492 8.52 -17.56 -1.78
C ASN A 492 10.01 -17.86 -1.90
N VAL A 493 10.83 -16.81 -1.78
CA VAL A 493 12.29 -16.90 -1.80
C VAL A 493 12.84 -16.54 -0.44
N ILE A 494 13.48 -17.50 0.22
CA ILE A 494 14.05 -17.38 1.57
C ILE A 494 15.55 -17.63 1.46
N ARG A 495 16.36 -16.72 2.00
CA ARG A 495 17.82 -16.85 2.01
C ARG A 495 18.40 -16.56 3.38
N SER A 496 19.32 -17.43 3.80
CA SER A 496 20.18 -17.20 4.97
C SER A 496 19.43 -17.02 6.29
N SER A 497 18.30 -17.72 6.46
CA SER A 497 17.63 -17.84 7.77
C SER A 497 18.52 -18.61 8.74
N THR A 498 18.59 -18.23 10.01
CA THR A 498 19.40 -18.98 10.98
C THR A 498 18.69 -20.19 11.59
N LYS A 499 17.40 -20.39 11.30
CA LYS A 499 16.65 -21.64 11.54
C LYS A 499 16.11 -22.21 10.22
N SER A 500 14.95 -22.87 10.25
CA SER A 500 14.31 -23.42 9.07
C SER A 500 13.87 -22.35 8.06
N GLY A 501 13.91 -22.69 6.78
CA GLY A 501 13.35 -21.82 5.74
C GLY A 501 11.86 -21.60 5.95
N ILE A 502 11.10 -22.70 5.94
CA ILE A 502 9.69 -22.76 6.28
C ILE A 502 9.51 -23.75 7.43
N GLU A 503 8.80 -23.37 8.49
CA GLU A 503 8.48 -24.26 9.62
C GLU A 503 6.98 -24.27 9.90
N LEU A 504 6.41 -25.46 10.09
CA LEU A 504 5.03 -25.69 10.53
C LEU A 504 5.07 -26.23 11.96
N ILE A 505 4.47 -25.51 12.90
CA ILE A 505 4.46 -25.89 14.31
C ILE A 505 3.06 -25.82 14.91
N LEU A 506 2.74 -26.77 15.78
CA LEU A 506 1.57 -26.70 16.63
C LEU A 506 1.76 -25.64 17.72
N ALA A 507 1.11 -24.48 17.60
CA ALA A 507 1.00 -23.52 18.71
C ALA A 507 -0.40 -23.51 19.35
N THR A 508 -1.47 -23.46 18.53
CA THR A 508 -2.86 -23.43 19.01
C THR A 508 -3.72 -24.51 18.37
N THR A 509 -3.67 -24.60 17.03
CA THR A 509 -4.32 -25.62 16.22
C THR A 509 -3.28 -26.36 15.38
N GLU A 510 -3.54 -27.63 15.06
CA GLU A 510 -2.65 -28.39 14.19
C GLU A 510 -2.60 -27.74 12.80
N PRO A 511 -1.40 -27.41 12.27
CA PRO A 511 -1.27 -26.79 10.97
C PRO A 511 -1.54 -27.82 9.86
N SER A 512 -2.81 -28.00 9.51
CA SER A 512 -3.28 -29.03 8.58
C SER A 512 -3.82 -28.47 7.26
N PHE A 513 -3.78 -29.29 6.19
CA PHE A 513 -4.30 -28.96 4.87
C PHE A 513 -3.59 -27.79 4.18
N ASN A 514 -2.39 -27.44 4.64
CA ASN A 514 -1.59 -26.38 4.06
C ASN A 514 -0.92 -26.85 2.77
N THR A 515 -0.80 -25.96 1.80
CA THR A 515 -0.15 -26.20 0.50
C THR A 515 1.18 -25.44 0.46
N ILE A 516 2.29 -26.13 0.20
CA ILE A 516 3.64 -25.55 0.16
C ILE A 516 4.28 -25.90 -1.18
N VAL A 517 4.25 -24.96 -2.13
CA VAL A 517 4.58 -25.24 -3.54
C VAL A 517 5.58 -24.26 -4.12
N GLY A 518 6.62 -24.75 -4.79
CA GLY A 518 7.51 -23.89 -5.60
C GLY A 518 8.35 -22.89 -4.80
N ASN A 519 8.50 -23.08 -3.49
CA ASN A 519 9.31 -22.18 -2.67
C ASN A 519 10.80 -22.49 -2.82
N VAL A 520 11.63 -21.46 -2.65
CA VAL A 520 13.08 -21.52 -2.71
C VAL A 520 13.63 -21.16 -1.34
N SER A 521 14.32 -22.09 -0.68
CA SER A 521 15.02 -21.88 0.59
C SER A 521 16.50 -22.18 0.43
N ILE A 522 17.34 -21.16 0.60
CA ILE A 522 18.78 -21.24 0.34
C ILE A 522 19.60 -20.86 1.58
N ASP A 523 20.65 -21.62 1.88
CA ASP A 523 21.68 -21.32 2.88
C ASP A 523 21.14 -21.09 4.31
N SER A 524 20.04 -21.75 4.69
CA SER A 524 19.53 -21.64 6.05
C SER A 524 20.37 -22.46 7.03
N SER A 525 20.85 -21.86 8.11
CA SER A 525 21.98 -22.38 8.91
C SER A 525 21.61 -23.14 10.19
N GLY A 526 20.34 -23.22 10.57
CA GLY A 526 19.92 -23.89 11.81
C GLY A 526 19.44 -25.33 11.63
N ASP A 527 18.26 -25.49 11.04
CA ASP A 527 17.49 -26.74 11.09
C ASP A 527 17.25 -27.31 9.67
N HIS A 528 16.17 -26.97 8.96
CA HIS A 528 15.86 -27.59 7.66
C HIS A 528 15.35 -26.58 6.60
N GLY A 529 15.41 -26.94 5.31
CA GLY A 529 14.77 -26.14 4.27
C GLY A 529 13.26 -25.95 4.51
N ILE A 530 12.56 -27.06 4.78
CA ILE A 530 11.17 -27.10 5.26
C ILE A 530 11.11 -28.06 6.45
N GLU A 531 10.52 -27.64 7.56
CA GLU A 531 10.36 -28.43 8.78
C GLU A 531 8.90 -28.50 9.23
N GLU A 532 8.50 -29.66 9.73
CA GLU A 532 7.21 -29.86 10.38
C GLU A 532 7.44 -30.39 11.80
N ASN A 533 6.85 -29.72 12.78
CA ASN A 533 6.97 -30.01 14.20
C ASN A 533 5.58 -29.97 14.86
N SER A 534 4.63 -30.67 14.24
CA SER A 534 3.25 -30.86 14.69
C SER A 534 3.12 -32.06 15.63
N GLY A 535 2.24 -31.99 16.65
CA GLY A 535 2.28 -32.87 17.82
C GLY A 535 1.65 -34.27 17.68
N ALA A 536 0.75 -34.53 16.73
CA ALA A 536 0.27 -35.87 16.33
C ALA A 536 -0.72 -35.86 15.13
N SER A 537 -0.94 -37.03 14.53
CA SER A 537 -1.69 -37.37 13.30
C SER A 537 -3.22 -37.13 13.30
N PRO A 538 -3.89 -36.91 12.14
CA PRO A 538 -3.33 -36.70 10.80
C PRO A 538 -3.29 -35.21 10.40
N VAL A 539 -2.07 -34.76 10.11
CA VAL A 539 -1.81 -33.54 9.37
C VAL A 539 -1.80 -33.90 7.87
N SER A 540 -2.49 -33.14 7.03
CA SER A 540 -2.69 -33.45 5.59
C SER A 540 -2.18 -32.32 4.69
N ASN A 541 -0.96 -31.86 4.95
CA ASN A 541 -0.26 -30.84 4.16
C ASN A 541 0.21 -31.41 2.81
N TYR A 542 0.26 -30.55 1.80
CA TYR A 542 0.66 -30.86 0.43
C TYR A 542 1.92 -30.08 0.06
N ILE A 543 3.05 -30.77 -0.11
CA ILE A 543 4.38 -30.16 -0.27
C ILE A 543 4.98 -30.59 -1.59
N VAL A 544 5.11 -29.68 -2.57
CA VAL A 544 5.52 -30.04 -3.93
C VAL A 544 6.48 -29.05 -4.58
N GLY A 545 7.54 -29.56 -5.21
CA GLY A 545 8.39 -28.80 -6.13
C GLY A 545 9.15 -27.64 -5.48
N ASN A 546 9.60 -27.80 -4.22
CA ASN A 546 10.37 -26.77 -3.52
C ASN A 546 11.89 -26.99 -3.74
N ILE A 547 12.65 -25.90 -3.83
CA ILE A 547 14.12 -25.92 -4.02
C ILE A 547 14.79 -25.59 -2.67
N LEU A 548 15.55 -26.51 -2.08
CA LEU A 548 16.03 -26.44 -0.70
C LEU A 548 17.55 -26.60 -0.59
N THR A 549 18.35 -25.66 -1.11
CA THR A 549 19.81 -25.82 -1.27
C THR A 549 20.65 -25.19 -0.16
N GLY A 550 21.77 -25.80 0.25
CA GLY A 550 22.74 -25.20 1.18
C GLY A 550 22.28 -25.09 2.64
N ASN A 551 21.16 -25.74 2.99
CA ASN A 551 20.61 -25.71 4.35
C ASN A 551 21.36 -26.70 5.26
N SER A 552 21.77 -26.29 6.46
CA SER A 552 22.71 -27.05 7.31
C SER A 552 22.19 -28.41 7.80
N GLY A 553 20.90 -28.55 8.09
CA GLY A 553 20.27 -29.86 8.38
C GLY A 553 19.54 -30.47 7.17
N GLY A 554 19.82 -29.99 5.95
CA GLY A 554 19.28 -30.55 4.71
C GLY A 554 17.79 -30.23 4.46
N ALA A 555 17.17 -31.02 3.58
CA ALA A 555 15.78 -30.83 3.13
C ALA A 555 14.67 -31.37 4.07
N LEU A 556 15.01 -31.94 5.24
CA LEU A 556 14.15 -32.95 5.90
C LEU A 556 12.85 -32.45 6.57
N LEU A 557 11.75 -33.08 6.18
CA LEU A 557 10.42 -33.12 6.83
C LEU A 557 10.44 -34.08 8.04
N ARG A 558 10.54 -33.56 9.26
CA ARG A 558 10.33 -34.35 10.49
C ARG A 558 8.82 -34.53 10.75
N GLN A 559 8.43 -35.71 11.25
CA GLN A 559 7.06 -36.08 11.62
C GLN A 559 5.98 -35.91 10.54
N ASN A 560 6.03 -36.74 9.49
CA ASN A 560 4.89 -36.86 8.58
C ASN A 560 3.68 -37.46 9.32
N GLY A 561 2.66 -36.63 9.55
CA GLY A 561 1.28 -37.09 9.58
C GLY A 561 0.88 -37.67 8.21
N ALA A 562 -0.39 -37.61 7.84
CA ALA A 562 -0.87 -38.03 6.51
C ALA A 562 -0.49 -37.03 5.38
N ASN A 563 0.73 -36.47 5.40
CA ASN A 563 1.20 -35.45 4.47
C ASN A 563 1.60 -36.05 3.11
N SER A 564 1.36 -35.28 2.05
CA SER A 564 1.66 -35.64 0.66
C SER A 564 2.84 -34.83 0.14
N VAL A 565 3.92 -35.51 -0.26
CA VAL A 565 5.17 -34.87 -0.69
C VAL A 565 5.54 -35.35 -2.10
N TYR A 566 5.70 -34.44 -3.06
CA TYR A 566 6.03 -34.78 -4.46
C TYR A 566 7.15 -33.90 -5.06
N GLY A 567 7.91 -34.48 -5.99
CA GLY A 567 8.92 -33.77 -6.78
C GLY A 567 10.32 -33.73 -6.15
N PRO A 568 11.32 -33.19 -6.89
CA PRO A 568 12.69 -33.12 -6.41
C PRO A 568 12.80 -31.97 -5.39
N ASN A 569 12.63 -32.28 -4.10
CA ASN A 569 13.00 -31.37 -3.01
C ASN A 569 14.54 -31.36 -2.91
N ILE A 570 15.22 -30.63 -3.79
CA ILE A 570 16.67 -30.70 -3.97
C ILE A 570 17.40 -29.94 -2.84
N GLY A 571 18.06 -30.69 -1.96
CA GLY A 571 19.29 -30.24 -1.28
C GLY A 571 19.81 -31.11 -0.12
N ASP A 572 21.10 -31.43 -0.29
CA ASP A 572 22.13 -32.06 0.53
C ASP A 572 21.99 -33.49 1.09
N THR A 573 23.05 -34.24 0.79
CA THR A 573 23.37 -35.59 1.24
C THR A 573 23.86 -35.55 2.69
N ALA A 574 22.95 -35.45 3.66
CA ALA A 574 23.28 -35.78 5.05
C ALA A 574 22.05 -36.20 5.89
N ALA A 575 22.03 -37.49 6.19
CA ALA A 575 21.51 -38.13 7.40
C ALA A 575 20.00 -38.02 7.75
N SER A 576 19.37 -39.21 7.75
CA SER A 576 18.10 -39.57 8.38
C SER A 576 16.81 -39.23 7.63
N PHE A 577 16.58 -39.90 6.49
CA PHE A 577 15.22 -40.39 6.24
C PHE A 577 14.86 -41.32 7.41
N HIS A 578 14.07 -40.83 8.37
CA HIS A 578 13.40 -41.71 9.33
C HIS A 578 12.58 -42.71 8.49
N PRO A 579 12.54 -44.01 8.84
CA PRO A 579 11.79 -44.99 8.07
C PRO A 579 10.37 -44.47 7.98
N VAL A 580 9.99 -44.16 6.76
CA VAL A 580 8.71 -43.56 6.43
C VAL A 580 7.66 -44.48 7.06
N ALA A 581 6.85 -43.97 7.99
CA ALA A 581 5.65 -44.66 8.45
C ALA A 581 4.70 -44.67 7.26
N GLN A 582 4.94 -45.62 6.35
CA GLN A 582 4.36 -45.74 5.03
C GLN A 582 4.07 -44.37 4.41
N ALA A 583 4.99 -43.90 3.56
CA ALA A 583 4.51 -43.28 2.35
C ALA A 583 3.52 -44.29 1.83
N ARG A 584 2.23 -43.99 1.92
CA ARG A 584 1.27 -44.64 1.08
C ARG A 584 1.66 -44.16 -0.32
N MET A 585 2.72 -44.74 -0.87
CA MET A 585 2.64 -45.25 -2.22
C MET A 585 1.45 -46.18 -2.14
N ASN A 586 0.25 -45.62 -2.32
CA ASN A 586 -0.94 -46.43 -2.37
C ASN A 586 -0.67 -47.43 -3.50
N SER A 587 -0.60 -48.70 -3.14
CA SER A 587 -0.46 -49.82 -4.04
C SER A 587 -1.78 -50.12 -4.75
N LEU A 588 -2.49 -49.07 -5.17
CA LEU A 588 -3.62 -49.09 -6.09
C LEU A 588 -3.34 -47.92 -7.06
N GLU A 589 -2.87 -48.15 -8.27
CA GLU A 589 -3.64 -48.75 -9.36
C GLU A 589 -5.12 -48.30 -9.29
N GLY A 590 -5.46 -47.19 -9.96
CA GLY A 590 -6.84 -47.02 -10.47
C GLY A 590 -7.70 -45.85 -9.99
N ASP A 591 -7.24 -44.91 -9.15
CA ASP A 591 -8.09 -43.74 -8.86
C ASP A 591 -8.01 -42.71 -10.01
N LEU A 592 -9.14 -42.63 -10.73
CA LEU A 592 -9.45 -41.71 -11.81
C LEU A 592 -9.24 -40.26 -11.33
N SER A 593 -8.19 -39.58 -11.81
CA SER A 593 -7.91 -38.18 -11.47
C SER A 593 -7.52 -37.40 -12.73
N ASN A 594 -8.17 -36.24 -12.90
CA ASN A 594 -7.90 -35.33 -14.02
C ASN A 594 -6.60 -34.52 -13.82
N LEU A 595 -5.98 -34.54 -12.63
CA LEU A 595 -4.77 -33.77 -12.35
C LEU A 595 -3.49 -34.53 -12.79
N PRO A 596 -2.55 -33.87 -13.49
CA PRO A 596 -1.25 -34.45 -13.80
C PRO A 596 -0.49 -34.88 -12.54
N ARG A 597 0.06 -36.10 -12.53
CA ARG A 597 0.85 -36.65 -11.43
C ARG A 597 2.02 -37.48 -11.96
N TRP A 598 3.17 -37.38 -11.32
CA TRP A 598 4.31 -38.24 -11.62
C TRP A 598 4.15 -39.59 -10.93
N ILE A 599 4.36 -40.68 -11.67
CA ILE A 599 4.55 -42.03 -11.14
C ILE A 599 5.90 -42.57 -11.62
N PHE A 600 6.53 -43.48 -10.89
CA PHE A 600 7.84 -44.02 -11.28
C PHE A 600 7.97 -45.51 -10.96
N LYS A 601 8.85 -46.19 -11.68
CA LYS A 601 9.24 -47.58 -11.45
C LYS A 601 10.76 -47.68 -11.52
N GLN A 602 11.33 -48.42 -10.58
CA GLN A 602 12.74 -48.75 -10.60
C GLN A 602 12.94 -50.04 -11.38
N VAL A 603 14.02 -50.05 -12.16
CA VAL A 603 14.51 -51.21 -12.91
C VAL A 603 15.90 -51.51 -12.39
N ASP A 604 16.10 -52.74 -11.92
CA ASP A 604 17.35 -53.19 -11.32
C ASP A 604 17.94 -54.35 -12.12
N PHE A 605 19.25 -54.59 -11.97
CA PHE A 605 19.92 -55.81 -12.43
C PHE A 605 19.17 -57.09 -12.03
N GLY A 606 18.49 -57.08 -10.87
CA GLY A 606 17.72 -58.23 -10.38
C GLY A 606 16.51 -58.60 -11.25
N ASP A 607 16.08 -57.71 -12.14
CA ASP A 607 14.98 -57.95 -13.08
C ASP A 607 15.43 -58.72 -14.35
N MET A 608 16.73 -58.98 -14.51
CA MET A 608 17.31 -59.68 -15.67
C MET A 608 17.37 -61.20 -15.51
N THR A 609 17.21 -61.93 -16.61
CA THR A 609 17.39 -63.38 -16.66
C THR A 609 18.82 -63.72 -17.09
N ALA A 610 19.59 -64.35 -16.20
CA ALA A 610 20.97 -64.74 -16.50
C ALA A 610 21.05 -65.68 -17.72
N GLY A 611 21.83 -65.30 -18.74
CA GLY A 611 22.01 -66.09 -19.97
C GLY A 611 20.95 -65.88 -21.06
N ALA A 612 20.10 -64.85 -20.93
CA ALA A 612 19.24 -64.38 -22.01
C ALA A 612 19.99 -63.40 -22.92
N THR A 613 19.66 -63.37 -24.22
CA THR A 613 20.20 -62.40 -25.19
C THR A 613 19.41 -61.08 -25.22
N ALA A 614 18.24 -61.06 -24.59
CA ALA A 614 17.41 -59.89 -24.35
C ALA A 614 16.45 -60.19 -23.19
N ASP A 615 16.17 -59.18 -22.36
CA ASP A 615 15.14 -59.21 -21.33
C ASP A 615 14.14 -58.08 -21.60
N THR A 616 12.89 -58.43 -21.84
CA THR A 616 11.77 -57.48 -21.99
C THR A 616 10.87 -57.62 -20.77
N PHE A 617 10.56 -56.51 -20.11
CA PHE A 617 9.58 -56.52 -19.03
C PHE A 617 8.68 -55.28 -19.06
N THR A 618 7.42 -55.53 -18.72
CA THR A 618 6.39 -54.51 -18.61
C THR A 618 6.63 -53.64 -17.38
N LEU A 619 6.85 -52.35 -17.59
CA LEU A 619 6.94 -51.37 -16.51
C LEU A 619 5.56 -51.09 -15.94
N TRP A 620 4.61 -50.74 -16.82
CA TRP A 620 3.22 -50.47 -16.45
C TRP A 620 2.24 -50.98 -17.49
N THR A 621 1.08 -51.38 -16.98
CA THR A 621 -0.14 -51.66 -17.73
C THR A 621 -1.16 -50.62 -17.33
N LEU A 622 -1.32 -49.57 -18.14
CA LEU A 622 -2.16 -48.42 -17.81
C LEU A 622 -3.59 -48.60 -18.34
N PRO A 623 -4.62 -48.19 -17.57
CA PRO A 623 -6.00 -48.24 -18.03
C PRO A 623 -6.22 -47.42 -19.31
N ALA A 624 -7.25 -47.79 -20.08
CA ALA A 624 -7.68 -47.01 -21.24
C ALA A 624 -7.98 -45.54 -20.84
N ASN A 625 -7.77 -44.61 -21.77
CA ASN A 625 -7.90 -43.15 -21.57
C ASN A 625 -6.90 -42.51 -20.59
N THR A 626 -5.81 -43.20 -20.22
CA THR A 626 -4.71 -42.56 -19.51
C THR A 626 -3.93 -41.65 -20.46
N MET A 627 -3.76 -40.39 -20.08
CA MET A 627 -2.87 -39.44 -20.75
C MET A 627 -1.48 -39.52 -20.15
N ILE A 628 -0.47 -39.72 -21.00
CA ILE A 628 0.94 -39.57 -20.65
C ILE A 628 1.41 -38.22 -21.19
N HIS A 629 1.89 -37.37 -20.28
CA HIS A 629 2.37 -36.02 -20.56
C HIS A 629 3.88 -35.99 -20.77
N ASP A 630 4.62 -36.87 -20.07
CA ASP A 630 6.08 -36.90 -20.11
C ASP A 630 6.62 -38.26 -19.64
N VAL A 631 7.83 -38.63 -20.10
CA VAL A 631 8.56 -39.85 -19.74
C VAL A 631 10.05 -39.53 -19.58
N VAL A 632 10.56 -39.69 -18.36
CA VAL A 632 11.96 -39.38 -18.01
C VAL A 632 12.62 -40.59 -17.39
N GLY A 633 13.77 -41.00 -17.92
CA GLY A 633 14.64 -42.02 -17.33
C GLY A 633 15.81 -41.38 -16.60
N THR A 634 16.14 -41.84 -15.40
CA THR A 634 17.38 -41.46 -14.71
C THR A 634 18.21 -42.69 -14.39
N VAL A 635 19.51 -42.59 -14.67
CA VAL A 635 20.47 -43.63 -14.29
C VAL A 635 20.83 -43.40 -12.84
N VAL A 636 20.50 -44.37 -11.98
CA VAL A 636 20.88 -44.33 -10.57
C VAL A 636 22.26 -44.96 -10.39
N THR A 637 22.53 -46.07 -11.08
CA THR A 637 23.87 -46.63 -11.24
C THR A 637 24.06 -47.10 -12.68
N GLY A 638 25.18 -46.74 -13.30
CA GLY A 638 25.49 -47.12 -14.68
C GLY A 638 25.52 -48.63 -14.85
N TRP A 639 24.96 -49.11 -15.95
CA TRP A 639 24.98 -50.53 -16.28
C TRP A 639 26.43 -50.96 -16.58
N SER A 640 26.91 -51.99 -15.88
CA SER A 640 28.31 -52.45 -15.97
C SER A 640 28.41 -53.97 -16.02
N GLY A 641 29.44 -54.44 -16.72
CA GLY A 641 29.60 -55.85 -17.10
C GLY A 641 29.41 -56.02 -18.61
N GLY A 642 30.49 -56.36 -19.32
CA GLY A 642 30.69 -56.16 -20.76
C GLY A 642 29.82 -56.94 -21.75
N SER A 643 28.53 -57.12 -21.45
CA SER A 643 27.56 -57.84 -22.30
C SER A 643 26.19 -57.16 -22.37
N ILE A 644 26.03 -55.95 -21.80
CA ILE A 644 24.87 -55.08 -22.03
C ILE A 644 25.33 -54.03 -23.04
N SER A 645 24.79 -54.07 -24.26
CA SER A 645 25.15 -53.13 -25.33
C SER A 645 24.14 -52.00 -25.51
N ALA A 646 22.89 -52.20 -25.07
CA ALA A 646 21.87 -51.16 -25.08
C ALA A 646 20.77 -51.44 -24.05
N ALA A 647 20.04 -50.39 -23.71
CA ALA A 647 18.83 -50.47 -22.92
C ALA A 647 17.84 -49.48 -23.53
N VAL A 648 16.67 -49.99 -23.91
CA VAL A 648 15.63 -49.25 -24.62
C VAL A 648 14.41 -49.20 -23.72
N CYS A 649 13.72 -48.07 -23.70
CA CYS A 649 12.38 -48.00 -23.14
C CYS A 649 11.44 -47.65 -24.29
N SER A 650 10.28 -48.30 -24.34
CA SER A 650 9.28 -48.13 -25.39
C SER A 650 7.89 -47.98 -24.79
N VAL A 651 6.99 -47.29 -25.51
CA VAL A 651 5.59 -47.08 -25.12
C VAL A 651 4.71 -47.56 -26.27
N GLY A 652 3.71 -48.39 -26.00
CA GLY A 652 2.86 -48.94 -27.07
C GLY A 652 1.52 -49.49 -26.59
N THR A 653 0.70 -49.93 -27.55
CA THR A 653 -0.52 -50.70 -27.27
C THR A 653 -0.22 -52.19 -27.43
N ASN A 654 -0.46 -52.94 -26.37
CA ASN A 654 -0.29 -54.39 -26.17
C ASN A 654 0.06 -55.27 -27.41
N GLY A 655 1.22 -55.96 -27.37
CA GLY A 655 1.41 -57.24 -28.05
C GLY A 655 2.45 -57.39 -29.18
N GLY A 656 3.47 -56.53 -29.30
CA GLY A 656 4.56 -56.70 -30.27
C GLY A 656 5.94 -56.71 -29.60
N ALA A 657 6.86 -57.55 -30.09
CA ALA A 657 8.25 -57.53 -29.61
C ALA A 657 8.90 -56.19 -29.98
N ALA A 658 9.69 -55.60 -29.09
CA ALA A 658 10.39 -54.33 -29.31
C ALA A 658 11.45 -54.37 -30.44
N ASN A 659 11.63 -55.55 -31.04
CA ASN A 659 12.71 -55.96 -31.93
C ASN A 659 12.83 -55.17 -33.25
N ASP A 660 11.88 -54.26 -33.54
CA ASP A 660 11.87 -53.46 -34.77
C ASP A 660 12.06 -51.95 -34.52
N LEU A 661 12.39 -51.53 -33.29
CA LEU A 661 12.66 -50.12 -32.95
C LEU A 661 14.15 -49.78 -33.15
N THR A 662 14.45 -48.74 -33.94
CA THR A 662 15.82 -48.30 -34.29
C THR A 662 16.26 -47.07 -33.50
N LEU A 663 16.01 -47.05 -32.18
CA LEU A 663 16.36 -45.91 -31.32
C LEU A 663 17.65 -46.13 -30.53
N ASP A 664 18.28 -44.98 -30.24
CA ASP A 664 19.60 -44.77 -29.62
C ASP A 664 20.02 -45.88 -28.63
N ASP A 665 20.89 -46.76 -29.12
CA ASP A 665 21.46 -47.93 -28.43
C ASP A 665 22.36 -47.54 -27.24
N ASN A 666 22.02 -46.53 -26.41
CA ASN A 666 22.88 -46.04 -25.32
C ASN A 666 22.13 -45.24 -24.22
N PHE A 667 20.80 -45.40 -24.10
CA PHE A 667 19.95 -44.61 -23.19
C PHE A 667 20.36 -44.64 -21.70
N PHE A 668 21.22 -45.56 -21.25
CA PHE A 668 21.70 -45.58 -19.87
C PHE A 668 23.23 -45.65 -19.72
N ALA A 669 23.98 -45.34 -20.78
CA ALA A 669 25.41 -45.61 -20.84
C ALA A 669 26.33 -44.44 -20.43
N ALA A 670 25.86 -43.18 -20.36
CA ALA A 670 26.75 -42.02 -20.13
C ALA A 670 26.15 -40.73 -19.51
N ALA A 671 24.83 -40.48 -19.51
CA ALA A 671 24.20 -39.29 -18.94
C ALA A 671 23.39 -39.61 -17.67
N THR A 672 23.11 -38.61 -16.83
CA THR A 672 22.36 -38.78 -15.56
C THR A 672 20.84 -38.84 -15.76
N VAL A 673 20.34 -38.22 -16.83
CA VAL A 673 18.91 -38.12 -17.16
C VAL A 673 18.77 -38.24 -18.68
N TYR A 674 17.78 -38.99 -19.12
CA TYR A 674 17.45 -39.20 -20.51
C TYR A 674 15.94 -39.10 -20.73
N GLU A 675 15.53 -38.47 -21.83
CA GLU A 675 14.13 -38.31 -22.24
C GLU A 675 13.86 -39.27 -23.39
N LEU A 676 12.72 -39.99 -23.37
CA LEU A 676 12.40 -40.98 -24.40
C LEU A 676 12.00 -40.28 -25.71
N HIS A 677 12.70 -40.55 -26.80
CA HIS A 677 12.39 -40.00 -28.12
C HIS A 677 11.94 -41.13 -29.07
N ASP A 678 10.62 -41.29 -29.27
CA ASP A 678 9.94 -41.93 -30.44
C ASP A 678 9.99 -43.47 -30.64
N ALA A 679 9.16 -44.24 -29.92
CA ALA A 679 9.02 -45.68 -30.14
C ALA A 679 7.58 -46.10 -30.50
N THR A 680 7.30 -46.48 -31.75
CA THR A 680 6.08 -47.26 -32.08
C THR A 680 6.35 -48.41 -33.07
N ALA A 681 5.78 -49.59 -32.77
CA ALA A 681 5.86 -50.79 -33.59
C ALA A 681 4.94 -50.70 -34.82
N SER A 682 5.54 -50.50 -36.00
CA SER A 682 5.01 -50.72 -37.34
C SER A 682 3.60 -50.18 -37.70
N GLY A 683 3.57 -49.07 -38.44
CA GLY A 683 2.71 -48.89 -39.62
C GLY A 683 1.35 -48.17 -39.44
N GLY A 684 1.24 -46.97 -40.01
CA GLY A 684 -0.04 -46.38 -40.45
C GLY A 684 -0.81 -45.61 -39.37
N LYS A 685 -0.46 -44.35 -39.21
CA LYS A 685 -0.85 -43.43 -38.14
C LYS A 685 -2.37 -43.09 -38.02
N GLY A 686 -3.08 -43.65 -37.02
CA GLY A 686 -4.36 -43.16 -36.46
C GLY A 686 -4.36 -43.05 -34.91
N ALA A 687 -5.20 -42.17 -34.31
CA ALA A 687 -5.34 -41.81 -32.86
C ALA A 687 -4.10 -42.04 -31.94
N LEU A 688 -3.07 -41.20 -32.06
CA LEU A 688 -1.65 -41.62 -32.15
C LEU A 688 -0.78 -41.60 -30.88
N LEU A 689 0.35 -42.33 -30.95
CA LEU A 689 1.33 -42.65 -29.88
C LEU A 689 2.71 -41.93 -29.97
N PHE A 690 3.07 -41.11 -30.96
CA PHE A 690 2.91 -39.65 -31.06
C PHE A 690 3.44 -39.18 -32.44
N ASP A 691 3.14 -37.94 -32.87
CA ASP A 691 3.80 -37.27 -34.00
C ASP A 691 3.72 -35.70 -34.06
N SER A 692 3.41 -35.09 -35.22
CA SER A 692 4.27 -34.17 -35.99
C SER A 692 4.85 -32.98 -35.27
N THR A 693 5.98 -33.17 -34.68
CA THR A 693 6.71 -34.44 -34.56
C THR A 693 7.78 -34.02 -33.65
N ASP A 694 7.51 -34.30 -32.38
CA ASP A 694 8.53 -34.86 -31.52
C ASP A 694 9.80 -34.00 -31.52
N LYS A 695 9.57 -32.75 -31.12
CA LYS A 695 10.28 -32.22 -29.96
C LYS A 695 9.35 -31.83 -28.80
N PHE A 696 8.02 -31.70 -29.00
CA PHE A 696 6.92 -31.72 -27.99
C PHE A 696 5.54 -31.73 -28.71
N ALA A 697 4.67 -32.71 -28.48
CA ALA A 697 3.22 -32.65 -28.77
C ALA A 697 2.42 -33.22 -27.56
N PRO A 698 1.23 -32.69 -27.19
CA PRO A 698 0.79 -32.63 -25.79
C PRO A 698 -0.14 -33.76 -25.30
N TYR A 699 -0.50 -34.75 -26.13
CA TYR A 699 -1.60 -35.66 -25.79
C TYR A 699 -1.39 -37.09 -26.30
N MET A 700 -1.16 -38.06 -25.41
CA MET A 700 -1.31 -39.49 -25.70
C MET A 700 -2.75 -39.89 -25.35
N ALA A 701 -3.56 -40.27 -26.33
CA ALA A 701 -4.90 -40.78 -26.09
C ALA A 701 -5.19 -42.00 -26.97
N VAL A 702 -5.19 -43.18 -26.36
CA VAL A 702 -5.73 -44.38 -27.00
C VAL A 702 -7.11 -44.67 -26.39
N ALA A 703 -8.15 -44.35 -27.15
CA ALA A 703 -9.54 -44.45 -26.70
C ALA A 703 -10.04 -45.88 -26.46
N ALA A 704 -9.26 -46.92 -26.80
CA ALA A 704 -9.77 -48.29 -26.87
C ALA A 704 -8.78 -49.41 -26.47
N ALA A 705 -7.59 -49.09 -25.95
CA ALA A 705 -6.62 -50.13 -25.56
C ALA A 705 -5.84 -49.78 -24.28
N THR A 706 -5.40 -50.82 -23.59
CA THR A 706 -4.42 -50.75 -22.51
C THR A 706 -3.08 -50.27 -23.07
N ILE A 707 -2.49 -49.27 -22.42
CA ILE A 707 -1.17 -48.74 -22.77
C ILE A 707 -0.13 -49.51 -21.97
N GLU A 708 0.90 -49.98 -22.66
CA GLU A 708 2.01 -50.70 -22.07
C GLU A 708 3.30 -49.92 -22.26
N ILE A 709 4.08 -49.78 -21.19
CA ILE A 709 5.45 -49.26 -21.27
C ILE A 709 6.37 -50.41 -20.96
N GLN A 710 7.33 -50.65 -21.84
CA GLN A 710 8.30 -51.74 -21.74
C GLN A 710 9.70 -51.18 -21.64
N CYS A 711 10.57 -51.90 -20.94
CA CYS A 711 12.00 -51.70 -21.01
C CYS A 711 12.64 -52.98 -21.52
N ASP A 712 13.50 -52.82 -22.51
CA ASP A 712 14.27 -53.88 -23.15
C ASP A 712 15.74 -53.68 -22.84
N LEU A 713 16.35 -54.68 -22.21
CA LEU A 713 17.78 -54.73 -21.98
C LEU A 713 18.36 -55.71 -23.00
N THR A 714 19.34 -55.28 -23.81
CA THR A 714 19.89 -56.10 -24.92
C THR A 714 21.42 -56.17 -24.91
N GLY A 715 21.95 -57.32 -25.37
CA GLY A 715 23.38 -57.56 -25.61
C GLY A 715 23.74 -59.04 -25.77
N ASP A 716 25.03 -59.35 -25.97
CA ASP A 716 25.54 -60.69 -26.34
C ASP A 716 25.49 -61.71 -25.16
N ASN A 717 24.28 -61.98 -24.67
CA ASN A 717 23.89 -63.08 -23.78
C ASN A 717 23.85 -62.80 -22.26
N HIS A 718 23.89 -61.53 -21.81
CA HIS A 718 23.73 -61.06 -20.41
C HIS A 718 24.59 -61.76 -19.32
N VAL A 719 25.48 -62.70 -19.69
CA VAL A 719 26.22 -63.59 -18.78
C VAL A 719 27.18 -62.84 -17.86
N ASN A 720 27.65 -61.65 -18.27
CA ASN A 720 28.66 -60.88 -17.55
C ASN A 720 28.14 -59.58 -16.91
N ALA A 721 26.82 -59.35 -16.86
CA ALA A 721 26.24 -58.15 -16.21
C ALA A 721 26.42 -58.23 -14.68
N THR A 722 26.92 -57.16 -14.04
CA THR A 722 27.25 -57.16 -12.60
C THR A 722 26.55 -56.10 -11.78
N ALA A 723 26.06 -55.02 -12.39
CA ALA A 723 25.31 -53.96 -11.72
C ALA A 723 24.59 -53.07 -12.73
N GLY A 724 23.53 -52.40 -12.28
CA GLY A 724 22.83 -51.36 -13.01
C GLY A 724 21.46 -51.09 -12.38
N GLN A 725 21.09 -49.81 -12.34
CA GLN A 725 19.81 -49.36 -11.81
C GLN A 725 19.38 -48.11 -12.54
N ALA A 726 18.13 -48.11 -13.01
CA ALA A 726 17.48 -46.95 -13.59
C ALA A 726 16.13 -46.70 -12.91
N ARG A 727 15.70 -45.44 -12.88
CA ARG A 727 14.33 -45.08 -12.52
C ARG A 727 13.67 -44.46 -13.73
N ILE A 728 12.49 -44.95 -14.06
CA ILE A 728 11.69 -44.40 -15.14
C ILE A 728 10.52 -43.70 -14.47
N TYR A 729 10.31 -42.45 -14.84
CA TYR A 729 9.26 -41.56 -14.37
C TYR A 729 8.32 -41.29 -15.53
N ILE A 730 7.01 -41.29 -15.27
CA ILE A 730 6.01 -40.85 -16.24
C ILE A 730 5.05 -39.87 -15.58
N LEU A 731 4.77 -38.75 -16.26
CA LEU A 731 3.74 -37.80 -15.86
C LEU A 731 2.42 -38.24 -16.49
N VAL A 732 1.42 -38.56 -15.68
CA VAL A 732 0.14 -39.09 -16.16
C VAL A 732 -1.05 -38.32 -15.61
N SER A 733 -2.14 -38.28 -16.38
CA SER A 733 -3.49 -37.95 -15.88
C SER A 733 -4.50 -38.91 -16.49
N GLN A 734 -5.70 -39.00 -15.94
CA GLN A 734 -6.77 -39.82 -16.51
C GLN A 734 -8.06 -38.98 -16.58
N PRO A 735 -8.34 -38.32 -17.71
CA PRO A 735 -9.57 -37.56 -17.87
C PRO A 735 -10.78 -38.48 -17.68
N LEU A 736 -11.65 -38.13 -16.73
CA LEU A 736 -12.98 -38.72 -16.62
C LEU A 736 -13.67 -38.63 -17.98
N ALA A 737 -14.33 -39.71 -18.41
CA ALA A 737 -15.04 -39.76 -19.68
C ALA A 737 -16.08 -38.63 -19.76
N ASN A 738 -15.69 -37.49 -20.32
CA ASN A 738 -16.56 -36.39 -20.64
C ASN A 738 -16.38 -36.08 -22.14
N THR A 739 -17.45 -36.29 -22.88
CA THR A 739 -17.51 -36.16 -24.35
C THR A 739 -17.71 -34.70 -24.80
N THR A 740 -17.21 -33.72 -24.06
CA THR A 740 -17.38 -32.30 -24.45
C THR A 740 -16.12 -31.47 -24.29
N THR A 741 -15.98 -30.59 -25.28
CA THR A 741 -14.99 -29.57 -25.62
C THR A 741 -14.60 -28.58 -24.51
N GLU A 742 -14.27 -29.03 -23.31
CA GLU A 742 -13.78 -28.19 -22.19
C GLU A 742 -12.42 -28.65 -21.66
N ALA A 743 -11.54 -29.12 -22.54
CA ALA A 743 -10.18 -29.53 -22.19
C ALA A 743 -9.10 -28.89 -23.10
N ASN A 744 -9.28 -27.61 -23.42
CA ASN A 744 -8.19 -26.74 -23.89
C ASN A 744 -7.80 -25.78 -22.77
#